data_AF-A0A1Q9EL23-F1
#
_entry.id   AF-A0A1Q9EL23-F1
#
_cell.length_a   1.000
_cell.length_b   1.000
_cell.length_c   1.000
_cell.angle_alpha   90.00
_cell.angle_beta   90.00
_cell.angle_gamma   90.00
#
_symmetry.space_group_name_H-M   'P 1'
#
loop_
_entity.id
_entity.type
_entity.pdbx_description
1 polymer ?
#
loop_
_entity_poly.entity_id
_entity_poly.type
_entity_poly.pdbx_seq_one_letter_code
_entity_poly.pdbx_strand_id
1 'polypeptide(L)'
;MSMDMERFVHRGWDGRVLDVDEFQVAKALLTGEADLLSQEVDGQHLFDWCCHFGHQSTAAAMVSFGVQGCVFKGPHSLPPHRSRPVTRRGSRSTPFHACHCSGWSTCKRCSWGFPENKGSGIWVEQWDASLEEAKNAAKSAATIPVVRALLEAFRSQAAVDGLATAEGMAYLLDVAILIGDAELARCCAQHCTRMPLRRWRGHELVRIFYDDGLFPLAEIQEKDILIAALAAGLQLKDLRFSGCTSVSLGEAIVLSPDAELWHRVQGLQLQLGPWPAHREGNQMARFLLEPSGGQVRLSSERLHRAQRAGLALSSFQAWVPIDCQRCGRNCFWFPFSLLDLAILFGQSDCAELCGSMDIEATKVTLPASLEAMPIEWEDEVPCNFCRVVCTLFRISDDWAESIASLPERQAAAAEALRAALQASRRKIAASAGFGLFQTMRSWARGKSVPMALVNLVLAFAAERPSLLQALEGREWELPPLGHWWEESERRAQPVVEDPEPHAQAESLGVAERQPAGAGTAASSSNDMQAQPDGTSEKESGSDQDTTNDLLTALRNSKSDNPPLSGDGVVIFRLTRKAHAEEVNAVLFDATGPLWPLHRRVLEAGCEVAPEWSPIKALFVPLTQPQLQELAQGNIYELGKVHLLALQSDAELLTEAFNGELQRSVRPKLRRETPRRDDEEEGARDHEPLLVMEGGIHDGVRTDSDLGYPVYEA
;
A
#
# COMPACT_ATOMS: atom_id res chain seq x y z
N MET A 1 -4.29 17.36 -58.25
CA MET A 1 -4.41 16.29 -57.24
C MET A 1 -5.49 16.57 -56.19
N SER A 2 -6.41 17.55 -56.39
CA SER A 2 -7.47 17.89 -55.41
C SER A 2 -8.82 17.18 -55.66
N MET A 3 -8.96 16.37 -56.71
CA MET A 3 -10.25 15.76 -57.07
C MET A 3 -10.61 14.53 -56.22
N ASP A 4 -9.63 13.85 -55.62
CA ASP A 4 -9.88 12.60 -54.91
C ASP A 4 -10.52 12.79 -53.53
N MET A 5 -10.37 13.98 -52.92
CA MET A 5 -10.97 14.28 -51.61
C MET A 5 -12.43 14.71 -51.68
N GLU A 6 -12.86 15.27 -52.81
CA GLU A 6 -14.24 15.76 -53.02
C GLU A 6 -15.27 14.63 -52.98
N ARG A 7 -14.86 13.36 -53.18
CA ARG A 7 -15.78 12.21 -53.08
C ARG A 7 -16.20 11.87 -51.64
N PHE A 8 -15.49 12.38 -50.62
CA PHE A 8 -15.77 12.05 -49.23
C PHE A 8 -16.71 13.04 -48.54
N VAL A 9 -17.03 14.17 -49.19
CA VAL A 9 -17.87 15.21 -48.61
C VAL A 9 -19.00 15.61 -49.55
N HIS A 10 -20.13 15.98 -49.00
CA HIS A 10 -21.23 16.60 -49.73
C HIS A 10 -21.14 18.11 -49.58
N ARG A 11 -21.02 18.84 -50.70
CA ARG A 11 -20.96 20.31 -50.70
C ARG A 11 -22.28 20.95 -51.11
N GLY A 12 -22.57 22.07 -50.46
CA GLY A 12 -23.64 22.98 -50.86
C GLY A 12 -23.24 23.79 -52.09
N TRP A 13 -24.22 24.49 -52.67
CA TRP A 13 -23.97 25.39 -53.80
C TRP A 13 -23.08 26.58 -53.43
N ASP A 14 -22.97 26.91 -52.15
CA ASP A 14 -22.06 27.93 -51.61
C ASP A 14 -20.64 27.39 -51.36
N GLY A 15 -20.38 26.13 -51.72
CA GLY A 15 -19.09 25.47 -51.56
C GLY A 15 -18.83 24.95 -50.14
N ARG A 16 -19.71 25.19 -49.17
CA ARG A 16 -19.50 24.69 -47.79
C ARG A 16 -19.76 23.19 -47.72
N VAL A 17 -18.98 22.49 -46.89
CA VAL A 17 -19.25 21.10 -46.55
C VAL A 17 -20.56 21.05 -45.76
N LEU A 18 -21.53 20.29 -46.30
CA LEU A 18 -22.84 20.05 -45.68
C LEU A 18 -22.87 18.73 -44.91
N ASP A 19 -22.09 17.75 -45.35
CA ASP A 19 -22.04 16.43 -44.74
C ASP A 19 -20.80 15.62 -45.19
N VAL A 20 -20.53 14.50 -44.52
CA VAL A 20 -19.54 13.48 -44.95
C VAL A 20 -20.27 12.30 -45.60
N ASP A 21 -19.75 11.82 -46.74
CA ASP A 21 -20.25 10.60 -47.39
C ASP A 21 -19.69 9.36 -46.67
N GLU A 22 -20.41 8.90 -45.62
CA GLU A 22 -20.02 7.75 -44.80
C GLU A 22 -19.75 6.48 -45.63
N PHE A 23 -20.46 6.29 -46.75
CA PHE A 23 -20.28 5.12 -47.61
C PHE A 23 -18.93 5.15 -48.32
N GLN A 24 -18.50 6.32 -48.83
CA GLN A 24 -17.19 6.44 -49.47
C GLN A 24 -16.05 6.31 -48.46
N VAL A 25 -16.24 6.82 -47.24
CA VAL A 25 -15.25 6.63 -46.15
C VAL A 25 -15.13 5.15 -45.79
N ALA A 26 -16.25 4.46 -45.55
CA ALA A 26 -16.25 3.04 -45.25
C ALA A 26 -15.63 2.20 -46.38
N LYS A 27 -15.93 2.53 -47.64
CA LYS A 27 -15.32 1.88 -48.81
C LYS A 27 -13.81 2.06 -48.82
N ALA A 28 -13.31 3.28 -48.60
CA ALA A 28 -11.88 3.56 -48.56
C ALA A 28 -11.16 2.83 -47.42
N LEU A 29 -11.78 2.76 -46.22
CA LEU A 29 -11.25 1.96 -45.11
C LEU A 29 -11.12 0.49 -45.48
N LEU A 30 -12.15 -0.10 -46.12
CA LEU A 30 -12.16 -1.50 -46.51
C LEU A 30 -11.20 -1.83 -47.67
N THR A 31 -10.91 -0.87 -48.55
CA THR A 31 -9.94 -1.05 -49.65
C THR A 31 -8.50 -0.75 -49.22
N GLY A 32 -8.26 -0.36 -47.97
CA GLY A 32 -6.93 -0.03 -47.45
C GLY A 32 -6.42 1.35 -47.88
N GLU A 33 -7.31 2.24 -48.32
CA GLU A 33 -6.99 3.61 -48.75
C GLU A 33 -6.90 4.59 -47.56
N ALA A 34 -6.32 4.17 -46.44
CA ALA A 34 -6.21 4.97 -45.22
C ALA A 34 -5.43 6.29 -45.42
N ASP A 35 -4.41 6.28 -46.29
CA ASP A 35 -3.61 7.46 -46.63
C ASP A 35 -4.40 8.54 -47.40
N LEU A 36 -5.52 8.18 -48.04
CA LEU A 36 -6.41 9.18 -48.63
C LEU A 36 -7.28 9.84 -47.55
N LEU A 37 -7.66 9.09 -46.53
CA LEU A 37 -8.51 9.58 -45.44
C LEU A 37 -7.75 10.47 -44.44
N SER A 38 -6.41 10.43 -44.46
CA SER A 38 -5.55 11.29 -43.64
C SER A 38 -5.38 12.71 -44.19
N GLN A 39 -5.85 12.97 -45.42
CA GLN A 39 -5.75 14.28 -46.05
C GLN A 39 -6.84 15.23 -45.52
N GLU A 40 -6.51 16.51 -45.46
CA GLU A 40 -7.45 17.56 -45.01
C GLU A 40 -8.40 17.99 -46.14
N VAL A 41 -9.65 18.26 -45.76
CA VAL A 41 -10.68 18.88 -46.60
C VAL A 41 -11.00 20.25 -46.02
N ASP A 42 -10.75 21.30 -46.78
CA ASP A 42 -10.88 22.71 -46.36
C ASP A 42 -10.07 23.05 -45.09
N GLY A 43 -8.88 22.44 -44.94
CA GLY A 43 -8.00 22.66 -43.78
C GLY A 43 -8.46 21.96 -42.50
N GLN A 44 -9.39 21.00 -42.62
CA GLN A 44 -9.87 20.20 -41.51
C GLN A 44 -9.84 18.71 -41.86
N HIS A 45 -9.40 17.89 -40.92
CA HIS A 45 -9.28 16.45 -41.11
C HIS A 45 -10.68 15.81 -41.24
N LEU A 46 -10.83 14.78 -42.07
CA LEU A 46 -12.12 14.13 -42.30
C LEU A 46 -12.73 13.55 -41.01
N PHE A 47 -11.89 13.08 -40.10
CA PHE A 47 -12.28 12.69 -38.73
C PHE A 47 -13.03 13.81 -37.99
N ASP A 48 -12.51 15.04 -38.04
CA ASP A 48 -13.14 16.16 -37.36
C ASP A 48 -14.51 16.49 -37.99
N TRP A 49 -14.64 16.37 -39.31
CA TRP A 49 -15.92 16.51 -40.01
C TRP A 49 -16.92 15.43 -39.59
N CYS A 50 -16.49 14.16 -39.53
CA CYS A 50 -17.34 13.07 -39.02
C CYS A 50 -17.83 13.37 -37.61
N CYS A 51 -16.95 13.84 -36.73
CA CYS A 51 -17.32 14.23 -35.37
C CYS A 51 -18.32 15.41 -35.35
N HIS A 52 -18.10 16.44 -36.18
CA HIS A 52 -18.96 17.62 -36.30
C HIS A 52 -20.38 17.28 -36.76
N PHE A 53 -20.53 16.43 -37.78
CA PHE A 53 -21.84 16.02 -38.32
C PHE A 53 -22.51 14.89 -37.54
N GLY A 54 -21.86 14.33 -36.53
CA GLY A 54 -22.43 13.27 -35.71
C GLY A 54 -22.25 11.85 -36.25
N HIS A 55 -21.37 11.66 -37.23
CA HIS A 55 -21.00 10.36 -37.83
C HIS A 55 -20.01 9.60 -36.95
N GLN A 56 -20.41 9.36 -35.70
CA GLN A 56 -19.53 8.80 -34.66
C GLN A 56 -19.05 7.38 -35.00
N SER A 57 -19.86 6.58 -35.68
CA SER A 57 -19.49 5.22 -36.12
C SER A 57 -18.40 5.26 -37.18
N THR A 58 -18.50 6.19 -38.13
CA THR A 58 -17.49 6.40 -39.18
C THR A 58 -16.19 6.94 -38.58
N ALA A 59 -16.27 7.92 -37.67
CA ALA A 59 -15.11 8.41 -36.93
C ALA A 59 -14.42 7.31 -36.10
N ALA A 60 -15.21 6.46 -35.43
CA ALA A 60 -14.70 5.30 -34.68
C ALA A 60 -13.97 4.31 -35.59
N ALA A 61 -14.54 4.01 -36.76
CA ALA A 61 -13.90 3.13 -37.73
C ALA A 61 -12.55 3.70 -38.19
N MET A 62 -12.45 5.00 -38.46
CA MET A 62 -11.18 5.63 -38.83
C MET A 62 -10.11 5.45 -37.74
N VAL A 63 -10.47 5.61 -36.46
CA VAL A 63 -9.55 5.35 -35.32
C VAL A 63 -9.13 3.88 -35.28
N SER A 64 -10.08 2.95 -35.36
CA SER A 64 -9.79 1.51 -35.28
C SER A 64 -8.92 0.99 -36.44
N PHE A 65 -8.99 1.63 -37.61
CA PHE A 65 -8.14 1.32 -38.76
C PHE A 65 -6.80 2.06 -38.75
N GLY A 66 -6.51 2.88 -37.73
CA GLY A 66 -5.24 3.59 -37.60
C GLY A 66 -5.02 4.67 -38.65
N VAL A 67 -6.08 5.34 -39.12
CA VAL A 67 -5.96 6.45 -40.06
C VAL A 67 -5.15 7.58 -39.41
N GLN A 68 -4.02 7.95 -40.03
CA GLN A 68 -3.17 9.03 -39.53
C GLN A 68 -3.92 10.36 -39.51
N GLY A 69 -3.71 11.18 -38.48
CA GLY A 69 -4.36 12.49 -38.34
C GLY A 69 -5.70 12.46 -37.59
N CYS A 70 -6.21 11.29 -37.20
CA CYS A 70 -7.33 11.17 -36.28
C CYS A 70 -6.96 11.66 -34.87
N VAL A 71 -7.25 12.94 -34.57
CA VAL A 71 -6.95 13.55 -33.27
C VAL A 71 -8.24 13.96 -32.57
N PHE A 72 -8.57 13.30 -31.46
CA PHE A 72 -9.69 13.67 -30.60
C PHE A 72 -9.37 14.93 -29.78
N LYS A 73 -10.11 16.02 -30.02
CA LYS A 73 -9.85 17.33 -29.38
C LYS A 73 -10.58 17.52 -28.04
N GLY A 74 -11.50 16.61 -27.69
CA GLY A 74 -12.26 16.66 -26.44
C GLY A 74 -13.77 16.69 -26.64
N PRO A 75 -14.55 17.03 -25.59
CA PRO A 75 -16.01 16.97 -25.64
C PRO A 75 -16.61 17.94 -26.66
N HIS A 76 -15.92 19.04 -26.98
CA HIS A 76 -16.36 19.99 -28.01
C HIS A 76 -16.34 19.42 -29.43
N SER A 77 -15.61 18.33 -29.68
CA SER A 77 -15.68 17.57 -30.94
C SER A 77 -16.97 16.76 -31.04
N LEU A 78 -17.66 16.52 -29.93
CA LEU A 78 -18.88 15.73 -29.93
C LEU A 78 -20.09 16.65 -30.11
N PRO A 79 -21.14 16.21 -30.83
CA PRO A 79 -22.41 16.93 -30.87
C PRO A 79 -22.90 17.19 -29.45
N PRO A 80 -23.42 18.39 -29.15
CA PRO A 80 -23.87 18.73 -27.80
C PRO A 80 -24.88 17.69 -27.35
N HIS A 81 -24.51 16.93 -26.33
CA HIS A 81 -25.40 15.94 -25.77
C HIS A 81 -26.57 16.72 -25.18
N ARG A 82 -27.80 16.49 -25.69
CA ARG A 82 -29.03 17.08 -25.14
C ARG A 82 -29.26 16.52 -23.73
N SER A 83 -28.45 16.98 -22.78
CA SER A 83 -28.67 16.73 -21.38
C SER A 83 -29.89 17.55 -20.99
N ARG A 84 -30.91 16.85 -20.52
CA ARG A 84 -32.14 17.48 -20.04
C ARG A 84 -31.72 18.50 -18.97
N PRO A 85 -32.09 19.79 -19.10
CA PRO A 85 -31.66 20.80 -18.15
C PRO A 85 -32.03 20.34 -16.74
N VAL A 86 -31.01 20.16 -15.91
CA VAL A 86 -31.18 19.69 -14.54
C VAL A 86 -31.95 20.77 -13.81
N THR A 87 -33.23 20.52 -13.53
CA THR A 87 -33.97 21.34 -12.59
C THR A 87 -33.27 21.17 -11.25
N ARG A 88 -32.60 22.22 -10.81
CA ARG A 88 -31.88 22.31 -9.54
C ARG A 88 -32.87 22.07 -8.40
N ARG A 89 -33.21 20.82 -8.14
CA ARG A 89 -34.10 20.43 -7.05
C ARG A 89 -33.31 20.81 -5.82
N GLY A 90 -33.80 21.80 -5.08
CA GLY A 90 -33.12 22.30 -3.89
C GLY A 90 -32.83 21.13 -2.96
N SER A 91 -31.60 20.61 -3.04
CA SER A 91 -31.10 19.60 -2.13
C SER A 91 -31.25 20.23 -0.77
N ARG A 92 -32.15 19.69 0.05
CA ARG A 92 -32.32 20.10 1.44
C ARG A 92 -30.96 19.82 2.07
N SER A 93 -30.16 20.87 2.18
CA SER A 93 -28.84 20.84 2.79
C SER A 93 -28.96 20.12 4.11
N THR A 94 -28.41 18.93 4.18
CA THR A 94 -28.17 18.28 5.46
C THR A 94 -27.29 19.24 6.27
N PRO A 95 -27.66 19.58 7.52
CA PRO A 95 -27.04 20.68 8.28
C PRO A 95 -25.62 20.38 8.78
N PHE A 96 -24.98 19.30 8.31
CA PHE A 96 -23.66 18.90 8.74
C PHE A 96 -22.59 19.70 8.01
N HIS A 97 -22.15 20.80 8.64
CA HIS A 97 -20.85 21.47 8.50
C HIS A 97 -20.13 21.32 7.15
N ALA A 98 -20.80 21.67 6.05
CA ALA A 98 -20.13 21.98 4.80
C ALA A 98 -19.17 23.14 5.09
N CYS A 99 -17.92 23.02 4.65
CA CYS A 99 -16.93 24.08 4.75
C CYS A 99 -17.54 25.47 4.48
N HIS A 100 -17.21 26.46 5.30
CA HIS A 100 -17.65 27.85 5.15
C HIS A 100 -17.16 28.54 3.85
N CYS A 101 -16.53 27.79 2.95
CA CYS A 101 -16.17 28.25 1.63
C CYS A 101 -17.44 28.50 0.80
N SER A 102 -17.77 29.78 0.62
CA SER A 102 -18.86 30.26 -0.24
C SER A 102 -18.73 29.85 -1.71
N GLY A 103 -17.58 29.32 -2.13
CA GLY A 103 -17.34 28.74 -3.45
C GLY A 103 -16.70 27.36 -3.35
N TRP A 104 -17.50 26.32 -3.46
CA TRP A 104 -17.07 24.92 -3.57
C TRP A 104 -16.12 24.71 -4.76
N SER A 105 -16.27 25.56 -5.78
CA SER A 105 -15.41 25.72 -6.95
C SER A 105 -14.01 26.29 -6.66
N THR A 106 -13.66 26.63 -5.41
CA THR A 106 -12.34 27.19 -5.06
C THR A 106 -11.66 26.53 -3.87
N CYS A 107 -12.37 25.69 -3.09
CA CYS A 107 -11.82 25.09 -1.88
C CYS A 107 -11.16 23.74 -2.13
N LYS A 108 -9.82 23.73 -2.18
CA LYS A 108 -8.99 22.50 -2.29
C LYS A 108 -9.24 21.46 -1.19
N ARG A 109 -9.81 21.85 -0.04
CA ARG A 109 -10.11 20.94 1.07
C ARG A 109 -11.40 20.16 0.86
N CYS A 110 -12.35 20.67 0.07
CA CYS A 110 -13.71 20.13 -0.03
C CYS A 110 -14.06 19.61 -1.41
N SER A 111 -13.32 20.07 -2.42
CA SER A 111 -13.32 19.51 -3.74
C SER A 111 -11.92 19.06 -4.11
N TRP A 112 -11.84 17.88 -4.70
CA TRP A 112 -10.68 17.43 -5.44
C TRP A 112 -10.81 17.92 -6.87
N GLY A 113 -9.70 18.36 -7.46
CA GLY A 113 -9.53 18.67 -8.87
C GLY A 113 -8.67 19.92 -9.05
N PHE A 114 -8.11 20.11 -10.24
CA PHE A 114 -6.92 20.96 -10.38
C PHE A 114 -7.25 22.46 -10.23
N PRO A 115 -6.33 23.23 -9.63
CA PRO A 115 -6.51 24.66 -9.46
C PRO A 115 -6.59 25.33 -10.83
N GLU A 116 -7.52 26.26 -10.91
CA GLU A 116 -7.73 27.15 -12.04
C GLU A 116 -6.43 27.92 -12.32
N ASN A 117 -5.71 27.59 -13.40
CA ASN A 117 -4.89 28.61 -14.02
C ASN A 117 -5.91 29.56 -14.65
N LYS A 118 -6.13 30.71 -14.01
CA LYS A 118 -7.10 31.76 -14.40
C LYS A 118 -7.05 32.18 -15.87
N GLY A 119 -6.04 31.76 -16.64
CA GLY A 119 -5.89 32.05 -18.06
C GLY A 119 -6.28 30.94 -19.04
N SER A 120 -6.44 29.68 -18.64
CA SER A 120 -6.64 28.59 -19.63
C SER A 120 -8.09 28.25 -19.97
N GLY A 121 -9.07 28.65 -19.16
CA GLY A 121 -10.49 28.73 -19.54
C GLY A 121 -11.15 27.49 -20.16
N ILE A 122 -10.57 26.30 -20.06
CA ILE A 122 -11.16 25.07 -20.61
C ILE A 122 -12.08 24.48 -19.54
N TRP A 123 -13.37 24.57 -19.79
CA TRP A 123 -14.45 24.17 -18.88
C TRP A 123 -15.12 22.89 -19.40
N VAL A 124 -15.34 21.91 -18.54
CA VAL A 124 -16.40 20.92 -18.78
C VAL A 124 -17.71 21.57 -18.37
N GLU A 125 -18.70 21.63 -19.26
CA GLU A 125 -20.02 22.26 -19.03
C GLU A 125 -20.78 21.73 -17.80
N GLN A 126 -20.30 20.64 -17.20
CA GLN A 126 -20.88 19.93 -16.05
C GLN A 126 -20.04 20.04 -14.76
N TRP A 127 -19.23 21.07 -14.60
CA TRP A 127 -18.40 21.27 -13.40
C TRP A 127 -19.19 21.20 -12.07
N ASP A 128 -20.43 21.67 -12.07
CA ASP A 128 -21.29 21.70 -10.89
C ASP A 128 -22.17 20.43 -10.73
N ALA A 129 -22.05 19.47 -11.65
CA ALA A 129 -22.80 18.22 -11.58
C ALA A 129 -22.44 17.44 -10.31
N SER A 130 -23.43 16.76 -9.76
CA SER A 130 -23.19 15.77 -8.71
C SER A 130 -22.36 14.60 -9.25
N LEU A 131 -21.67 13.87 -8.36
CA LEU A 131 -20.92 12.68 -8.74
C LEU A 131 -21.79 11.67 -9.53
N GLU A 132 -23.04 11.47 -9.12
CA GLU A 132 -23.98 10.57 -9.80
C GLU A 132 -24.36 11.08 -11.20
N GLU A 133 -24.57 12.40 -11.37
CA GLU A 133 -24.80 12.99 -12.70
C GLU A 133 -23.57 12.86 -13.60
N ALA A 134 -22.37 13.09 -13.05
CA ALA A 134 -21.11 12.95 -13.76
C ALA A 134 -20.87 11.49 -14.18
N LYS A 135 -21.12 10.53 -13.29
CA LYS A 135 -21.09 9.09 -13.56
C LYS A 135 -22.04 8.70 -14.68
N ASN A 136 -23.28 9.17 -14.64
CA ASN A 136 -24.27 8.89 -15.69
C ASN A 136 -23.87 9.52 -17.04
N ALA A 137 -23.33 10.74 -17.02
CA ALA A 137 -22.80 11.39 -18.22
C ALA A 137 -21.60 10.64 -18.80
N ALA A 138 -20.66 10.19 -17.96
CA ALA A 138 -19.51 9.40 -18.37
C ALA A 138 -19.91 8.04 -18.94
N LYS A 139 -20.88 7.35 -18.31
CA LYS A 139 -21.46 6.12 -18.86
C LYS A 139 -22.08 6.35 -20.24
N SER A 140 -22.84 7.44 -20.42
CA SER A 140 -23.39 7.82 -21.73
C SER A 140 -22.27 8.09 -22.74
N ALA A 141 -21.25 8.87 -22.36
CA ALA A 141 -20.10 9.18 -23.20
C ALA A 141 -19.33 7.92 -23.62
N ALA A 142 -19.12 6.96 -22.72
CA ALA A 142 -18.47 5.69 -23.01
C ALA A 142 -19.27 4.80 -23.99
N THR A 143 -20.55 5.10 -24.23
CA THR A 143 -21.34 4.42 -25.28
C THR A 143 -21.21 5.06 -26.65
N ILE A 144 -20.69 6.29 -26.75
CA ILE A 144 -20.48 6.97 -28.03
C ILE A 144 -19.40 6.19 -28.81
N PRO A 145 -19.67 5.77 -30.07
CA PRO A 145 -18.77 4.89 -30.81
C PRO A 145 -17.32 5.37 -30.86
N VAL A 146 -17.08 6.66 -31.15
CA VAL A 146 -15.70 7.20 -31.23
C VAL A 146 -15.00 7.17 -29.87
N VAL A 147 -15.70 7.50 -28.78
CA VAL A 147 -15.14 7.49 -27.43
C VAL A 147 -14.80 6.06 -27.02
N ARG A 148 -15.69 5.11 -27.30
CA ARG A 148 -15.44 3.69 -27.05
C ARG A 148 -14.22 3.18 -27.80
N ALA A 149 -14.10 3.50 -29.10
CA ALA A 149 -12.95 3.10 -29.91
C ALA A 149 -11.63 3.68 -29.36
N LEU A 150 -11.64 4.95 -28.95
CA LEU A 150 -10.49 5.58 -28.31
C LEU A 150 -10.13 4.89 -26.99
N LEU A 151 -11.09 4.66 -26.10
CA LEU A 151 -10.84 3.98 -24.82
C LEU A 151 -10.28 2.56 -25.03
N GLU A 152 -10.78 1.81 -26.03
CA GLU A 152 -10.25 0.48 -26.36
C GLU A 152 -8.83 0.54 -26.96
N ALA A 153 -8.53 1.57 -27.76
CA ALA A 153 -7.17 1.81 -28.25
C ALA A 153 -6.20 2.08 -27.07
N PHE A 154 -6.62 2.89 -26.08
CA PHE A 154 -5.83 3.10 -24.85
C PHE A 154 -5.69 1.85 -24.00
N ARG A 155 -6.74 1.03 -23.87
CA ARG A 155 -6.67 -0.24 -23.14
C ARG A 155 -5.67 -1.20 -23.78
N SER A 156 -5.70 -1.31 -25.11
CA SER A 156 -4.82 -2.20 -25.88
C SER A 156 -3.40 -1.66 -26.07
N GLN A 157 -3.12 -0.41 -25.69
CA GLN A 157 -1.85 0.30 -25.93
C GLN A 157 -1.44 0.37 -27.41
N ALA A 158 -2.38 0.16 -28.34
CA ALA A 158 -2.10 0.12 -29.77
C ALA A 158 -2.06 1.55 -30.35
N ALA A 159 -0.88 2.01 -30.79
CA ALA A 159 -0.69 3.24 -31.57
C ALA A 159 -1.36 4.49 -30.98
N VAL A 160 -1.22 4.67 -29.67
CA VAL A 160 -1.94 5.69 -28.87
C VAL A 160 -1.40 7.11 -29.03
N ASP A 161 -0.19 7.26 -29.54
CA ASP A 161 0.46 8.57 -29.69
C ASP A 161 -0.25 9.42 -30.74
N GLY A 162 -0.74 10.59 -30.31
CA GLY A 162 -1.41 11.56 -31.18
C GLY A 162 -2.90 11.31 -31.40
N LEU A 163 -3.50 10.22 -30.89
CA LEU A 163 -4.93 9.94 -31.05
C LEU A 163 -5.84 10.95 -30.33
N ALA A 164 -5.31 11.66 -29.35
CA ALA A 164 -6.03 12.71 -28.64
C ALA A 164 -5.10 13.85 -28.25
N THR A 165 -5.65 15.07 -28.27
CA THR A 165 -5.00 16.23 -27.68
C THR A 165 -4.86 16.07 -26.16
N ALA A 166 -4.06 16.90 -25.50
CA ALA A 166 -3.96 16.90 -24.04
C ALA A 166 -5.33 17.13 -23.34
N GLU A 167 -6.23 17.90 -23.96
CA GLU A 167 -7.60 18.10 -23.45
C GLU A 167 -8.48 16.86 -23.70
N GLY A 168 -8.42 16.30 -24.91
CA GLY A 168 -9.09 15.04 -25.23
C GLY A 168 -8.67 13.90 -24.30
N MET A 169 -7.38 13.79 -24.00
CA MET A 169 -6.87 12.81 -23.04
C MET A 169 -7.37 13.02 -21.63
N ALA A 170 -7.42 14.27 -21.15
CA ALA A 170 -7.93 14.56 -19.83
C ALA A 170 -9.43 14.26 -19.72
N TYR A 171 -10.19 14.43 -20.80
CA TYR A 171 -11.60 14.01 -20.89
C TYR A 171 -11.75 12.48 -20.89
N LEU A 172 -10.95 11.76 -21.68
CA LEU A 172 -11.00 10.29 -21.73
C LEU A 172 -10.62 9.66 -20.38
N LEU A 173 -9.62 10.22 -19.70
CA LEU A 173 -9.23 9.82 -18.36
C LEU A 173 -10.37 10.05 -17.35
N ASP A 174 -11.03 11.21 -17.40
CA ASP A 174 -12.18 11.51 -16.54
C ASP A 174 -13.35 10.54 -16.79
N VAL A 175 -13.63 10.21 -18.06
CA VAL A 175 -14.62 9.17 -18.41
C VAL A 175 -14.22 7.82 -17.84
N ALA A 176 -12.97 7.37 -18.03
CA ALA A 176 -12.46 6.09 -17.54
C ALA A 176 -12.59 5.95 -16.02
N ILE A 177 -12.29 7.03 -15.28
CA ILE A 177 -12.44 7.02 -13.83
C ILE A 177 -13.92 6.99 -13.42
N LEU A 178 -14.77 7.84 -14.03
CA LEU A 178 -16.19 7.94 -13.67
C LEU A 178 -17.02 6.70 -14.02
N ILE A 179 -16.56 5.87 -14.96
CA ILE A 179 -17.17 4.55 -15.20
C ILE A 179 -16.66 3.47 -14.24
N GLY A 180 -15.64 3.76 -13.42
CA GLY A 180 -15.07 2.85 -12.43
C GLY A 180 -14.10 1.81 -13.00
N ASP A 181 -13.52 2.06 -14.17
CA ASP A 181 -12.58 1.13 -14.81
C ASP A 181 -11.13 1.49 -14.45
N ALA A 182 -10.58 0.78 -13.46
CA ALA A 182 -9.27 1.07 -12.92
C ALA A 182 -8.11 0.76 -13.87
N GLU A 183 -8.24 -0.28 -14.69
CA GLU A 183 -7.21 -0.63 -15.67
C GLU A 183 -7.16 0.44 -16.77
N LEU A 184 -8.32 0.79 -17.32
CA LEU A 184 -8.42 1.82 -18.34
C LEU A 184 -7.98 3.19 -17.80
N ALA A 185 -8.37 3.56 -16.59
CA ALA A 185 -7.94 4.80 -15.96
C ALA A 185 -6.42 4.87 -15.81
N ARG A 186 -5.78 3.76 -15.40
CA ARG A 186 -4.32 3.65 -15.34
C ARG A 186 -3.67 3.81 -16.72
N CYS A 187 -4.18 3.13 -17.75
CA CYS A 187 -3.68 3.26 -19.13
C CYS A 187 -3.83 4.70 -19.64
N CYS A 188 -5.01 5.31 -19.49
CA CYS A 188 -5.22 6.70 -19.89
C CYS A 188 -4.29 7.66 -19.14
N ALA A 189 -4.04 7.44 -17.84
CA ALA A 189 -3.17 8.29 -17.02
C ALA A 189 -1.72 8.29 -17.51
N GLN A 190 -1.20 7.16 -18.02
CA GLN A 190 0.16 7.07 -18.57
C GLN A 190 0.37 7.99 -19.79
N HIS A 191 -0.69 8.25 -20.57
CA HIS A 191 -0.65 9.13 -21.75
C HIS A 191 -1.18 10.54 -21.45
N CYS A 192 -1.64 10.79 -20.22
CA CYS A 192 -2.26 12.05 -19.85
C CYS A 192 -1.22 13.03 -19.32
N THR A 193 -0.85 14.04 -20.12
CA THR A 193 0.01 15.14 -19.64
C THR A 193 -0.74 16.16 -18.78
N ARG A 194 -2.08 16.08 -18.77
CA ARG A 194 -2.97 16.93 -17.99
C ARG A 194 -3.83 16.05 -17.10
N MET A 195 -3.81 16.31 -15.81
CA MET A 195 -4.64 15.56 -14.88
C MET A 195 -6.15 15.82 -15.11
N PRO A 196 -7.05 14.95 -14.59
CA PRO A 196 -8.48 14.96 -14.90
C PRO A 196 -9.15 16.34 -14.73
N LEU A 197 -10.09 16.64 -15.64
CA LEU A 197 -10.67 17.98 -15.77
C LEU A 197 -11.73 18.33 -14.72
N ARG A 198 -12.36 17.36 -14.04
CA ARG A 198 -13.48 17.65 -13.12
C ARG A 198 -13.05 17.81 -11.68
N ARG A 199 -13.87 18.57 -10.93
CA ARG A 199 -13.81 18.60 -9.48
C ARG A 199 -14.83 17.69 -8.83
N TRP A 200 -14.40 16.73 -8.00
CA TRP A 200 -15.29 15.89 -7.20
C TRP A 200 -15.37 16.40 -5.77
N ARG A 201 -16.53 16.27 -5.14
CA ARG A 201 -16.69 16.72 -3.76
C ARG A 201 -16.39 15.57 -2.83
N GLY A 202 -15.56 15.80 -1.81
CA GLY A 202 -15.15 14.72 -0.90
C GLY A 202 -16.36 13.99 -0.30
N HIS A 203 -17.40 14.74 0.10
CA HIS A 203 -18.62 14.18 0.70
C HIS A 203 -19.48 13.31 -0.24
N GLU A 204 -19.22 13.34 -1.56
CA GLU A 204 -19.85 12.43 -2.52
C GLU A 204 -19.13 11.08 -2.59
N LEU A 205 -17.84 11.05 -2.21
CA LEU A 205 -17.01 9.84 -2.15
C LEU A 205 -17.00 9.21 -0.76
N VAL A 206 -17.13 10.01 0.30
CA VAL A 206 -17.17 9.50 1.67
C VAL A 206 -18.23 10.21 2.46
N ARG A 207 -19.07 9.38 3.09
CA ARG A 207 -20.02 9.82 4.09
C ARG A 207 -19.47 9.47 5.46
N ILE A 208 -19.11 10.49 6.23
CA ILE A 208 -18.84 10.32 7.66
C ILE A 208 -20.15 10.54 8.40
N PHE A 209 -20.64 9.52 9.08
CA PHE A 209 -21.81 9.61 9.95
C PHE A 209 -21.51 9.03 11.32
N TYR A 210 -22.37 9.32 12.29
CA TYR A 210 -22.27 8.80 13.65
C TYR A 210 -23.38 7.78 13.84
N ASP A 211 -23.01 6.51 14.01
CA ASP A 211 -23.97 5.47 14.37
C ASP A 211 -24.31 5.61 15.86
N ASP A 212 -25.61 5.70 16.17
CA ASP A 212 -26.19 5.95 17.51
C ASP A 212 -25.45 7.01 18.37
N GLY A 213 -24.79 7.97 17.71
CA GLY A 213 -24.17 9.15 18.33
C GLY A 213 -22.75 9.00 18.88
N LEU A 214 -22.13 7.81 18.84
CA LEU A 214 -20.86 7.59 19.55
C LEU A 214 -19.65 7.25 18.67
N PHE A 215 -19.82 6.68 17.49
CA PHE A 215 -18.67 6.25 16.69
C PHE A 215 -18.77 6.82 15.27
N PRO A 216 -17.76 7.59 14.81
CA PRO A 216 -17.73 8.02 13.43
C PRO A 216 -17.46 6.80 12.55
N LEU A 217 -18.37 6.53 11.61
CA LEU A 217 -18.18 5.54 10.56
C LEU A 217 -17.87 6.28 9.26
N ALA A 218 -16.78 5.88 8.60
CA ALA A 218 -16.47 6.32 7.24
C ALA A 218 -17.07 5.32 6.24
N GLU A 219 -18.17 5.69 5.61
CA GLU A 219 -18.76 4.93 4.52
C GLU A 219 -18.26 5.47 3.18
N ILE A 220 -17.50 4.64 2.48
CA ILE A 220 -16.98 4.96 1.16
C ILE A 220 -18.05 4.68 0.10
N GLN A 221 -18.44 5.72 -0.61
CA GLN A 221 -19.38 5.69 -1.72
C GLN A 221 -18.62 5.50 -3.04
N GLU A 222 -19.29 4.95 -4.05
CA GLU A 222 -18.75 4.84 -5.42
C GLU A 222 -17.34 4.22 -5.48
N LYS A 223 -17.18 3.07 -4.80
CA LYS A 223 -15.90 2.37 -4.60
C LYS A 223 -15.11 2.19 -5.89
N ASP A 224 -15.76 1.78 -6.98
CA ASP A 224 -15.08 1.54 -8.26
C ASP A 224 -14.53 2.84 -8.89
N ILE A 225 -15.23 3.97 -8.75
CA ILE A 225 -14.74 5.28 -9.19
C ILE A 225 -13.50 5.66 -8.38
N LEU A 226 -13.54 5.46 -7.06
CA LEU A 226 -12.41 5.76 -6.18
C LEU A 226 -11.18 4.89 -6.51
N ILE A 227 -11.37 3.60 -6.73
CA ILE A 227 -10.30 2.67 -7.11
C ILE A 227 -9.71 3.08 -8.47
N ALA A 228 -10.55 3.43 -9.43
CA ALA A 228 -10.09 3.90 -10.74
C ALA A 228 -9.32 5.22 -10.64
N ALA A 229 -9.76 6.14 -9.78
CA ALA A 229 -9.05 7.38 -9.52
C ALA A 229 -7.66 7.12 -8.92
N LEU A 230 -7.58 6.24 -7.93
CA LEU A 230 -6.33 5.82 -7.31
C LEU A 230 -5.39 5.17 -8.31
N ALA A 231 -5.90 4.28 -9.16
CA ALA A 231 -5.14 3.63 -10.22
C ALA A 231 -4.60 4.62 -11.27
N ALA A 232 -5.29 5.74 -11.47
CA ALA A 232 -4.83 6.87 -12.29
C ALA A 232 -3.78 7.77 -11.60
N GLY A 233 -3.28 7.40 -10.41
CA GLY A 233 -2.26 8.16 -9.68
C GLY A 233 -2.82 9.32 -8.85
N LEU A 234 -4.11 9.27 -8.50
CA LEU A 234 -4.71 10.31 -7.69
C LEU A 234 -4.10 10.36 -6.27
N GLN A 235 -3.54 11.52 -5.90
CA GLN A 235 -3.15 11.83 -4.52
C GLN A 235 -4.37 12.23 -3.68
N LEU A 236 -4.68 11.43 -2.66
CA LEU A 236 -5.83 11.64 -1.77
C LEU A 236 -5.57 12.57 -0.57
N LYS A 237 -4.32 12.97 -0.34
CA LYS A 237 -3.88 13.69 0.87
C LYS A 237 -4.53 15.07 1.07
N ASP A 238 -5.00 15.69 -0.01
CA ASP A 238 -5.59 17.04 0.01
C ASP A 238 -7.10 17.01 0.29
N LEU A 239 -7.77 15.88 0.06
CA LEU A 239 -9.19 15.69 0.33
C LEU A 239 -9.40 15.43 1.82
N ARG A 240 -9.70 16.49 2.57
CA ARG A 240 -9.92 16.42 4.00
C ARG A 240 -11.37 16.68 4.37
N PHE A 241 -11.93 15.77 5.15
CA PHE A 241 -13.26 15.92 5.72
C PHE A 241 -13.16 16.80 6.96
N SER A 242 -14.00 17.83 7.05
CA SER A 242 -14.06 18.70 8.23
C SER A 242 -15.25 18.28 9.09
N GLY A 243 -14.97 17.49 10.14
CA GLY A 243 -15.92 17.17 11.21
C GLY A 243 -15.30 17.48 12.58
N CYS A 244 -15.66 16.72 13.62
CA CYS A 244 -14.95 16.74 14.91
C CYS A 244 -13.46 16.36 14.76
N THR A 245 -13.12 15.68 13.67
CA THR A 245 -11.77 15.31 13.29
C THR A 245 -11.52 15.58 11.82
N SER A 246 -10.30 16.00 11.49
CA SER A 246 -9.87 16.13 10.11
C SER A 246 -9.25 14.81 9.65
N VAL A 247 -9.95 14.10 8.77
CA VAL A 247 -9.50 12.83 8.19
C VAL A 247 -9.30 13.05 6.70
N SER A 248 -8.20 12.58 6.14
CA SER A 248 -8.01 12.56 4.68
C SER A 248 -8.77 11.40 4.03
N LEU A 249 -9.04 11.46 2.72
CA LEU A 249 -9.71 10.35 2.03
C LEU A 249 -8.90 9.04 2.11
N GLY A 250 -7.57 9.11 2.01
CA GLY A 250 -6.72 7.93 2.19
C GLY A 250 -6.89 7.30 3.58
N GLU A 251 -6.92 8.12 4.62
CA GLU A 251 -7.15 7.67 6.00
C GLU A 251 -8.56 7.12 6.18
N ALA A 252 -9.58 7.76 5.61
CA ALA A 252 -10.96 7.29 5.68
C ALA A 252 -11.11 5.90 5.04
N ILE A 253 -10.41 5.60 3.95
CA ILE A 253 -10.42 4.27 3.32
C ILE A 253 -9.81 3.23 4.25
N VAL A 254 -8.63 3.52 4.82
CA VAL A 254 -7.93 2.63 5.76
C VAL A 254 -8.80 2.31 6.99
N LEU A 255 -9.46 3.36 7.51
CA LEU A 255 -10.29 3.31 8.71
C LEU A 255 -11.73 2.84 8.46
N SER A 256 -12.12 2.64 7.20
CA SER A 256 -13.47 2.19 6.85
C SER A 256 -13.70 0.73 7.28
N PRO A 257 -14.94 0.33 7.57
CA PRO A 257 -15.29 -1.08 7.80
C PRO A 257 -15.03 -1.97 6.59
N ASP A 258 -14.84 -1.41 5.39
CA ASP A 258 -14.79 -2.13 4.12
C ASP A 258 -13.43 -2.76 3.85
N ALA A 259 -13.27 -4.01 4.31
CA ALA A 259 -12.07 -4.82 4.11
C ALA A 259 -11.76 -5.05 2.62
N GLU A 260 -12.80 -5.27 1.81
CA GLU A 260 -12.67 -5.57 0.38
C GLU A 260 -12.08 -4.37 -0.37
N LEU A 261 -12.60 -3.17 -0.10
CA LEU A 261 -12.05 -1.94 -0.66
C LEU A 261 -10.58 -1.80 -0.31
N TRP A 262 -10.21 -1.97 0.97
CA TRP A 262 -8.80 -1.91 1.40
C TRP A 262 -7.93 -2.89 0.61
N HIS A 263 -8.36 -4.15 0.45
CA HIS A 263 -7.61 -5.15 -0.31
C HIS A 263 -7.41 -4.77 -1.77
N ARG A 264 -8.39 -4.10 -2.39
CA ARG A 264 -8.29 -3.60 -3.77
C ARG A 264 -7.35 -2.39 -3.89
N VAL A 265 -7.22 -1.55 -2.85
CA VAL A 265 -6.42 -0.32 -2.92
C VAL A 265 -5.04 -0.39 -2.29
N GLN A 266 -4.74 -1.39 -1.42
CA GLN A 266 -3.46 -1.48 -0.71
C GLN A 266 -2.25 -1.54 -1.66
N GLY A 267 -2.42 -2.06 -2.88
CA GLY A 267 -1.37 -2.10 -3.90
C GLY A 267 -1.20 -0.79 -4.70
N LEU A 268 -2.13 0.16 -4.57
CA LEU A 268 -2.16 1.42 -5.34
C LEU A 268 -1.39 2.56 -4.67
N GLN A 269 -0.50 2.26 -3.71
CA GLN A 269 0.33 3.22 -2.96
C GLN A 269 -0.45 4.44 -2.47
N LEU A 270 -1.35 4.23 -1.50
CA LEU A 270 -2.03 5.33 -0.82
C LEU A 270 -0.99 6.24 -0.16
N GLN A 271 -0.78 7.42 -0.74
CA GLN A 271 0.06 8.45 -0.13
C GLN A 271 -0.65 9.02 1.10
N LEU A 272 -0.44 8.38 2.24
CA LEU A 272 -0.81 8.94 3.53
C LEU A 272 0.19 10.07 3.81
N GLY A 273 -0.34 11.27 4.03
CA GLY A 273 0.51 12.41 4.38
C GLY A 273 1.20 12.16 5.73
N PRO A 274 2.29 12.89 6.04
CA PRO A 274 2.89 12.85 7.35
C PRO A 274 1.81 13.16 8.39
N TRP A 275 1.58 12.20 9.28
CA TRP A 275 0.54 12.34 10.29
C TRP A 275 0.92 13.53 11.19
N PRO A 276 -0.01 14.46 11.47
CA PRO A 276 0.27 15.54 12.40
C PRO A 276 0.45 14.93 13.80
N ALA A 277 1.69 14.72 14.20
CA ALA A 277 2.06 13.99 15.42
C ALA A 277 1.59 14.66 16.73
N HIS A 278 0.94 15.83 16.69
CA HIS A 278 0.87 16.73 17.86
C HIS A 278 -0.44 17.51 18.03
N ARG A 279 -1.59 16.99 17.60
CA ARG A 279 -2.86 17.60 18.04
C ARG A 279 -3.43 16.82 19.21
N GLU A 280 -3.29 17.39 20.40
CA GLU A 280 -4.14 17.06 21.55
C GLU A 280 -5.59 16.94 21.07
N GLY A 281 -6.25 15.83 21.41
CA GLY A 281 -7.60 15.54 20.94
C GLY A 281 -7.71 14.80 19.61
N ASN A 282 -6.70 14.01 19.23
CA ASN A 282 -6.80 13.14 18.05
C ASN A 282 -7.78 11.97 18.29
N GLN A 283 -9.06 12.16 17.99
CA GLN A 283 -10.14 11.17 18.20
C GLN A 283 -10.15 9.99 17.21
N MET A 284 -9.05 9.72 16.50
CA MET A 284 -9.02 8.69 15.46
C MET A 284 -9.25 7.28 15.96
N ALA A 285 -8.95 6.99 17.24
CA ALA A 285 -9.24 5.67 17.77
C ALA A 285 -10.72 5.31 17.68
N ARG A 286 -11.63 6.31 17.63
CA ARG A 286 -13.07 6.06 17.47
C ARG A 286 -13.45 5.39 16.15
N PHE A 287 -12.66 5.56 15.07
CA PHE A 287 -12.89 4.84 13.81
C PHE A 287 -12.47 3.36 13.87
N LEU A 288 -11.62 3.02 14.84
CA LEU A 288 -11.17 1.66 15.10
C LEU A 288 -12.11 0.92 16.06
N LEU A 289 -13.14 1.60 16.57
CA LEU A 289 -14.18 1.00 17.39
C LEU A 289 -15.31 0.47 16.53
N GLU A 290 -15.89 -0.64 16.94
CA GLU A 290 -17.07 -1.23 16.32
C GLU A 290 -18.06 -1.72 17.38
N PRO A 291 -19.37 -1.57 17.13
CA PRO A 291 -20.39 -2.18 17.97
C PRO A 291 -20.44 -3.69 17.68
N SER A 292 -20.42 -4.50 18.73
CA SER A 292 -20.54 -5.95 18.67
C SER A 292 -21.36 -6.45 19.86
N GLY A 293 -22.60 -6.88 19.59
CA GLY A 293 -23.49 -7.44 20.62
C GLY A 293 -23.88 -6.47 21.74
N GLY A 294 -24.01 -5.18 21.46
CA GLY A 294 -24.27 -4.13 22.47
C GLY A 294 -23.01 -3.60 23.16
N GLN A 295 -21.85 -4.23 22.92
CA GLN A 295 -20.57 -3.78 23.43
C GLN A 295 -19.79 -3.02 22.35
N VAL A 296 -18.92 -2.12 22.79
CA VAL A 296 -17.97 -1.37 21.99
C VAL A 296 -16.63 -2.09 22.08
N ARG A 297 -16.04 -2.45 20.93
CA ARG A 297 -14.76 -3.17 20.89
C ARG A 297 -13.83 -2.54 19.87
N LEU A 298 -12.52 -2.69 20.03
CA LEU A 298 -11.55 -2.40 18.98
C LEU A 298 -11.64 -3.48 17.90
N SER A 299 -11.73 -3.04 16.65
CA SER A 299 -11.67 -3.90 15.47
C SER A 299 -10.21 -4.27 15.20
N SER A 300 -9.81 -5.49 15.58
CA SER A 300 -8.46 -6.01 15.35
C SER A 300 -8.06 -5.92 13.87
N GLU A 301 -9.00 -6.19 12.97
CA GLU A 301 -8.77 -6.10 11.53
C GLU A 301 -8.45 -4.67 11.08
N ARG A 302 -9.23 -3.66 11.51
CA ARG A 302 -8.95 -2.26 11.17
C ARG A 302 -7.65 -1.78 11.79
N LEU A 303 -7.32 -2.22 13.00
CA LEU A 303 -6.06 -1.90 13.65
C LEU A 303 -4.86 -2.44 12.86
N HIS A 304 -4.92 -3.68 12.38
CA HIS A 304 -3.91 -4.25 11.50
C HIS A 304 -3.81 -3.53 10.15
N ARG A 305 -4.96 -3.18 9.53
CA ARG A 305 -4.97 -2.40 8.29
C ARG A 305 -4.31 -1.04 8.48
N ALA A 306 -4.66 -0.34 9.55
CA ALA A 306 -4.07 0.95 9.90
C ALA A 306 -2.56 0.87 10.16
N GLN A 307 -2.10 -0.18 10.86
CA GLN A 307 -0.68 -0.44 11.06
C GLN A 307 0.05 -0.68 9.72
N ARG A 308 -0.49 -1.55 8.86
CA ARG A 308 0.10 -1.85 7.54
C ARG A 308 0.12 -0.63 6.62
N ALA A 309 -0.87 0.24 6.74
CA ALA A 309 -0.93 1.50 6.03
C ALA A 309 0.10 2.52 6.55
N GLY A 310 0.76 2.27 7.69
CA GLY A 310 1.71 3.19 8.28
C GLY A 310 1.06 4.39 8.98
N LEU A 311 -0.19 4.26 9.44
CA LEU A 311 -0.80 5.29 10.27
C LEU A 311 -0.07 5.40 11.62
N ALA A 312 0.06 6.63 12.13
CA ALA A 312 0.72 6.90 13.41
C ALA A 312 -0.19 6.53 14.59
N LEU A 313 -0.45 5.23 14.77
CA LEU A 313 -1.37 4.68 15.75
C LEU A 313 -1.04 5.06 17.20
N SER A 314 0.22 5.31 17.53
CA SER A 314 0.62 5.83 18.86
C SER A 314 0.00 7.19 19.19
N SER A 315 -0.41 7.97 18.20
CA SER A 315 -1.08 9.26 18.40
C SER A 315 -2.61 9.16 18.47
N PHE A 316 -3.19 7.96 18.26
CA PHE A 316 -4.64 7.79 18.20
C PHE A 316 -5.20 7.71 19.61
N GLN A 317 -6.20 8.56 19.87
CA GLN A 317 -6.93 8.59 21.13
C GLN A 317 -8.43 8.44 20.88
N ALA A 318 -9.16 7.95 21.86
CA ALA A 318 -10.61 8.08 21.93
C ALA A 318 -10.95 8.84 23.20
N TRP A 319 -11.87 9.78 23.11
CA TRP A 319 -12.39 10.43 24.30
C TRP A 319 -13.56 9.63 24.82
N VAL A 320 -13.36 9.05 26.01
CA VAL A 320 -14.37 8.26 26.69
C VAL A 320 -15.18 9.19 27.58
N PRO A 321 -16.52 9.22 27.43
CA PRO A 321 -17.39 10.03 28.28
C PRO A 321 -17.38 9.50 29.72
N ILE A 322 -17.29 10.42 30.68
CA ILE A 322 -17.25 10.10 32.10
C ILE A 322 -18.38 10.84 32.84
N ASP A 323 -19.19 10.07 33.54
CA ASP A 323 -20.29 10.53 34.37
C ASP A 323 -19.82 10.84 35.80
N CYS A 324 -20.29 11.96 36.33
CA CYS A 324 -20.13 12.27 37.74
C CYS A 324 -21.05 11.40 38.57
N GLN A 325 -20.50 10.63 39.51
CA GLN A 325 -21.29 9.75 40.37
C GLN A 325 -22.32 10.49 41.22
N ARG A 326 -22.10 11.79 41.50
CA ARG A 326 -23.02 12.60 42.31
C ARG A 326 -24.25 13.09 41.53
N CYS A 327 -24.11 13.48 40.26
CA CYS A 327 -25.21 14.05 39.49
C CYS A 327 -25.65 13.21 38.28
N GLY A 328 -24.94 12.13 37.96
CA GLY A 328 -25.22 11.22 36.85
C GLY A 328 -25.13 11.87 35.47
N ARG A 329 -24.48 13.04 35.36
CA ARG A 329 -24.28 13.72 34.07
C ARG A 329 -22.86 13.50 33.58
N ASN A 330 -22.71 13.34 32.27
CA ASN A 330 -21.43 13.33 31.57
C ASN A 330 -20.72 14.68 31.78
N CYS A 331 -19.76 14.72 32.70
CA CYS A 331 -19.11 15.97 33.12
C CYS A 331 -17.80 16.23 32.38
N PHE A 332 -17.11 15.19 31.92
CA PHE A 332 -15.77 15.29 31.33
C PHE A 332 -15.53 14.15 30.34
N TRP A 333 -14.55 14.36 29.47
CA TRP A 333 -14.13 13.40 28.47
C TRP A 333 -12.64 13.14 28.65
N PHE A 334 -12.25 11.89 28.91
CA PHE A 334 -10.85 11.55 29.11
C PHE A 334 -10.26 10.91 27.85
N PRO A 335 -9.03 11.29 27.45
CA PRO A 335 -8.36 10.65 26.33
C PRO A 335 -7.82 9.28 26.75
N PHE A 336 -8.21 8.24 26.02
CA PHE A 336 -7.67 6.89 26.12
C PHE A 336 -6.86 6.60 24.87
N SER A 337 -5.64 6.09 25.03
CA SER A 337 -4.86 5.54 23.91
C SER A 337 -5.49 4.24 23.38
N LEU A 338 -5.04 3.76 22.22
CA LEU A 338 -5.44 2.44 21.72
C LEU A 338 -5.08 1.30 22.68
N LEU A 339 -3.94 1.42 23.37
CA LEU A 339 -3.52 0.44 24.37
C LEU A 339 -4.45 0.44 25.59
N ASP A 340 -4.83 1.62 26.07
CA ASP A 340 -5.78 1.75 27.19
C ASP A 340 -7.12 1.11 26.85
N LEU A 341 -7.63 1.36 25.63
CA LEU A 341 -8.88 0.78 25.15
C LEU A 341 -8.79 -0.75 25.02
N ALA A 342 -7.70 -1.28 24.47
CA ALA A 342 -7.51 -2.72 24.32
C ALA A 342 -7.46 -3.44 25.67
N ILE A 343 -6.78 -2.85 26.66
CA ILE A 343 -6.73 -3.36 28.03
C ILE A 343 -8.11 -3.25 28.69
N LEU A 344 -8.76 -2.08 28.62
CA LEU A 344 -10.06 -1.83 29.24
C LEU A 344 -11.13 -2.81 28.73
N PHE A 345 -11.11 -3.14 27.45
CA PHE A 345 -12.02 -4.10 26.80
C PHE A 345 -11.55 -5.56 26.87
N GLY A 346 -10.44 -5.84 27.55
CA GLY A 346 -9.91 -7.21 27.70
C GLY A 346 -9.56 -7.89 26.37
N GLN A 347 -9.16 -7.11 25.36
CA GLN A 347 -8.89 -7.61 24.01
C GLN A 347 -7.40 -7.92 23.83
N SER A 348 -7.00 -9.11 24.27
CA SER A 348 -5.61 -9.59 24.21
C SER A 348 -4.94 -9.40 22.85
N ASP A 349 -5.59 -9.77 21.75
CA ASP A 349 -5.00 -9.64 20.39
C ASP A 349 -4.71 -8.18 20.01
N CYS A 350 -5.64 -7.26 20.35
CA CYS A 350 -5.45 -5.84 20.12
C CYS A 350 -4.37 -5.25 21.05
N ALA A 351 -4.30 -5.73 22.28
CA ALA A 351 -3.33 -5.30 23.28
C ALA A 351 -1.91 -5.77 22.90
N GLU A 352 -1.75 -7.01 22.44
CA GLU A 352 -0.52 -7.55 21.86
C GLU A 352 -0.05 -6.67 20.69
N LEU A 353 -0.97 -6.35 19.76
CA LEU A 353 -0.67 -5.50 18.61
C LEU A 353 -0.22 -4.09 19.06
N CYS A 354 -0.93 -3.46 19.98
CA CYS A 354 -0.58 -2.14 20.53
C CYS A 354 0.79 -2.17 21.24
N GLY A 355 1.07 -3.21 22.02
CA GLY A 355 2.35 -3.41 22.68
C GLY A 355 3.49 -3.56 21.67
N SER A 356 3.29 -4.32 20.59
CA SER A 356 4.29 -4.50 19.53
C SER A 356 4.64 -3.19 18.79
N MET A 357 3.73 -2.22 18.80
CA MET A 357 3.90 -0.90 18.19
C MET A 357 4.46 0.14 19.16
N ASP A 358 4.76 -0.25 20.41
CA ASP A 358 5.26 0.64 21.47
C ASP A 358 4.31 1.85 21.69
N ILE A 359 2.99 1.60 21.66
CA ILE A 359 2.00 2.63 21.99
C ILE A 359 2.15 2.98 23.47
N GLU A 360 2.31 4.28 23.75
CA GLU A 360 2.57 4.78 25.09
C GLU A 360 1.42 4.46 26.05
N ALA A 361 1.79 3.94 27.22
CA ALA A 361 0.87 3.76 28.34
C ALA A 361 0.52 5.13 28.91
N THR A 362 -0.77 5.44 29.03
CA THR A 362 -1.21 6.69 29.64
C THR A 362 -1.38 6.52 31.14
N LYS A 363 -1.70 7.60 31.84
CA LYS A 363 -2.09 7.56 33.27
C LYS A 363 -3.29 6.65 33.53
N VAL A 364 -4.05 6.30 32.49
CA VAL A 364 -5.25 5.46 32.59
C VAL A 364 -4.91 3.97 32.46
N THR A 365 -3.73 3.61 31.95
CA THR A 365 -3.35 2.22 31.71
C THR A 365 -3.32 1.40 33.00
N LEU A 366 -2.78 1.96 34.09
CA LEU A 366 -2.69 1.27 35.37
C LEU A 366 -4.08 1.01 36.01
N PRO A 367 -4.96 2.01 36.14
CA PRO A 367 -6.35 1.76 36.57
C PRO A 367 -7.10 0.81 35.64
N ALA A 368 -6.90 0.91 34.32
CA ALA A 368 -7.53 0.04 33.34
C ALA A 368 -7.09 -1.42 33.49
N SER A 369 -5.85 -1.69 33.94
CA SER A 369 -5.29 -3.04 34.05
C SER A 369 -5.48 -3.69 35.42
N LEU A 370 -5.39 -2.96 36.53
CA LEU A 370 -5.25 -3.55 37.87
C LEU A 370 -6.35 -3.19 38.89
N GLU A 371 -7.16 -2.17 38.65
CA GLU A 371 -8.13 -1.69 39.64
C GLU A 371 -9.55 -2.19 39.37
N ALA A 372 -10.29 -2.54 40.43
CA ALA A 372 -11.71 -2.82 40.33
C ALA A 372 -12.45 -1.50 40.01
N MET A 373 -13.30 -1.51 38.97
CA MET A 373 -14.09 -0.32 38.62
C MET A 373 -15.06 0.04 39.75
N PRO A 374 -15.30 1.33 40.03
CA PRO A 374 -14.95 2.52 39.24
C PRO A 374 -13.51 3.02 39.43
N ILE A 375 -12.92 3.64 38.40
CA ILE A 375 -11.61 4.31 38.49
C ILE A 375 -11.73 5.48 39.47
N GLU A 376 -11.03 5.39 40.60
CA GLU A 376 -10.87 6.52 41.52
C GLU A 376 -9.80 7.43 40.93
N TRP A 377 -10.13 8.70 40.69
CA TRP A 377 -9.15 9.67 40.19
C TRP A 377 -8.58 10.43 41.38
N GLU A 378 -7.26 10.37 41.55
CA GLU A 378 -6.56 11.09 42.62
C GLU A 378 -6.70 12.62 42.47
N ASP A 379 -6.86 13.10 41.24
CA ASP A 379 -7.03 14.50 40.95
C ASP A 379 -8.47 14.97 41.28
N GLU A 380 -8.56 15.94 42.19
CA GLU A 380 -9.79 16.65 42.53
C GLU A 380 -10.30 17.48 41.33
N VAL A 381 -11.11 16.89 40.46
CA VAL A 381 -11.70 17.59 39.31
C VAL A 381 -13.14 18.04 39.64
N PRO A 382 -13.44 19.36 39.59
CA PRO A 382 -14.81 19.83 39.80
C PRO A 382 -15.70 19.43 38.61
N CYS A 383 -16.83 18.74 38.87
CA CYS A 383 -17.77 18.44 37.80
C CYS A 383 -18.39 19.75 37.24
N ASN A 384 -18.35 19.89 35.91
CA ASN A 384 -18.87 21.05 35.18
C ASN A 384 -20.35 21.37 35.45
N PHE A 385 -21.14 20.38 35.86
CA PHE A 385 -22.59 20.52 36.10
C PHE A 385 -22.94 20.84 37.55
N CYS A 386 -22.48 20.03 38.51
CA CYS A 386 -22.85 20.21 39.91
C CYS A 386 -21.87 21.10 40.69
N ARG A 387 -20.73 21.48 40.10
CA ARG A 387 -19.65 22.30 40.71
C ARG A 387 -19.00 21.68 41.95
N VAL A 388 -19.31 20.42 42.23
CA VAL A 388 -18.73 19.66 43.35
C VAL A 388 -17.46 18.99 42.83
N VAL A 389 -16.40 19.10 43.62
CA VAL A 389 -15.18 18.31 43.45
C VAL A 389 -15.52 16.84 43.61
N CYS A 390 -15.38 16.08 42.52
CA CYS A 390 -15.63 14.65 42.52
C CYS A 390 -14.29 13.94 42.39
N THR A 391 -14.02 13.01 43.29
CA THR A 391 -12.89 12.07 43.20
C THR A 391 -13.33 10.76 42.53
N LEU A 392 -14.65 10.54 42.46
CA LEU A 392 -15.26 9.33 41.92
C LEU A 392 -16.00 9.63 40.63
N PHE A 393 -15.51 9.03 39.57
CA PHE A 393 -16.01 9.17 38.22
C PHE A 393 -16.33 7.78 37.68
N ARG A 394 -17.40 7.67 36.89
CA ARG A 394 -17.79 6.40 36.27
C ARG A 394 -17.76 6.59 34.75
N ILE A 395 -17.20 5.64 34.03
CA ILE A 395 -17.35 5.57 32.58
C ILE A 395 -18.85 5.50 32.27
N SER A 396 -19.34 6.26 31.27
CA SER A 396 -20.78 6.34 31.00
C SER A 396 -21.38 4.97 30.70
N ASP A 397 -22.68 4.80 30.95
CA ASP A 397 -23.36 3.52 30.78
C ASP A 397 -23.17 2.93 29.35
N ASP A 398 -23.12 3.79 28.32
CA ASP A 398 -22.86 3.41 26.93
C ASP A 398 -21.53 2.66 26.71
N TRP A 399 -20.52 2.93 27.55
CA TRP A 399 -19.21 2.27 27.51
C TRP A 399 -19.05 1.25 28.63
N ALA A 400 -19.83 1.37 29.71
CA ALA A 400 -19.71 0.53 30.88
C ALA A 400 -19.98 -0.95 30.57
N GLU A 401 -20.93 -1.24 29.68
CA GLU A 401 -21.24 -2.61 29.24
C GLU A 401 -20.09 -3.25 28.45
N SER A 402 -19.15 -2.44 27.96
CA SER A 402 -18.01 -2.86 27.16
C SER A 402 -16.76 -3.16 27.99
N ILE A 403 -16.74 -2.73 29.26
CA ILE A 403 -15.59 -2.94 30.14
C ILE A 403 -15.49 -4.43 30.49
N ALA A 404 -14.34 -5.03 30.21
CA ALA A 404 -14.10 -6.43 30.50
C ALA A 404 -13.89 -6.69 31.99
N SER A 405 -14.02 -7.96 32.38
CA SER A 405 -13.73 -8.38 33.75
C SER A 405 -12.26 -8.10 34.12
N LEU A 406 -11.96 -7.90 35.40
CA LEU A 406 -10.57 -7.66 35.85
C LEU A 406 -9.58 -8.73 35.33
N PRO A 407 -9.88 -10.04 35.37
CA PRO A 407 -8.97 -11.05 34.81
C PRO A 407 -8.69 -10.89 33.32
N GLU A 408 -9.71 -10.54 32.51
CA GLU A 408 -9.54 -10.31 31.06
C GLU A 408 -8.68 -9.06 30.80
N ARG A 409 -8.88 -7.99 31.58
CA ARG A 409 -8.08 -6.75 31.49
C ARG A 409 -6.61 -7.01 31.86
N GLN A 410 -6.38 -7.77 32.94
CA GLN A 410 -5.04 -8.18 33.35
C GLN A 410 -4.36 -9.07 32.29
N ALA A 411 -5.12 -9.99 31.67
CA ALA A 411 -4.60 -10.82 30.58
C ALA A 411 -4.19 -9.97 29.36
N ALA A 412 -5.03 -9.01 28.96
CA ALA A 412 -4.71 -8.09 27.88
C ALA A 412 -3.48 -7.22 28.19
N ALA A 413 -3.35 -6.71 29.43
CA ALA A 413 -2.17 -5.96 29.87
C ALA A 413 -0.90 -6.81 29.86
N ALA A 414 -0.99 -8.07 30.28
CA ALA A 414 0.12 -9.03 30.22
C ALA A 414 0.56 -9.31 28.78
N GLU A 415 -0.37 -9.50 27.84
CA GLU A 415 -0.08 -9.67 26.41
C GLU A 415 0.59 -8.43 25.80
N ALA A 416 0.07 -7.24 26.08
CA ALA A 416 0.69 -5.99 25.64
C ALA A 416 2.12 -5.84 26.18
N LEU A 417 2.34 -6.12 27.47
CA LEU A 417 3.67 -6.03 28.08
C LEU A 417 4.64 -7.02 27.44
N ARG A 418 4.18 -8.26 27.21
CA ARG A 418 4.98 -9.29 26.52
C ARG A 418 5.38 -8.81 25.12
N ALA A 419 4.43 -8.30 24.34
CA ALA A 419 4.67 -7.83 22.98
C ALA A 419 5.61 -6.61 22.94
N ALA A 420 5.43 -5.64 23.85
CA ALA A 420 6.27 -4.47 23.96
C ALA A 420 7.72 -4.83 24.30
N LEU A 421 7.92 -5.76 25.25
CA LEU A 421 9.25 -6.26 25.58
C LEU A 421 9.89 -7.02 24.41
N GLN A 422 9.12 -7.80 23.65
CA GLN A 422 9.62 -8.45 22.44
C GLN A 422 10.01 -7.44 21.36
N ALA A 423 9.19 -6.41 21.13
CA ALA A 423 9.46 -5.36 20.14
C ALA A 423 10.70 -4.54 20.51
N SER A 424 10.80 -4.08 21.76
CA SER A 424 11.99 -3.42 22.30
C SER A 424 13.24 -4.28 22.11
N ARG A 425 13.17 -5.56 22.45
CA ARG A 425 14.28 -6.50 22.23
C ARG A 425 14.68 -6.62 20.76
N ARG A 426 13.72 -6.68 19.82
CA ARG A 426 14.01 -6.73 18.37
C ARG A 426 14.65 -5.43 17.88
N LYS A 427 14.14 -4.27 18.31
CA LYS A 427 14.66 -2.95 17.96
C LYS A 427 16.11 -2.80 18.42
N ILE A 428 16.40 -3.16 19.67
CA ILE A 428 17.75 -3.08 20.22
C ILE A 428 18.68 -4.13 19.59
N ALA A 429 18.20 -5.35 19.32
CA ALA A 429 18.99 -6.35 18.62
C ALA A 429 19.35 -5.92 17.18
N ALA A 430 18.45 -5.18 16.52
CA ALA A 430 18.70 -4.60 15.21
C ALA A 430 19.74 -3.47 15.28
N SER A 431 19.64 -2.55 16.25
CA SER A 431 20.56 -1.41 16.37
C SER A 431 21.93 -1.77 16.93
N ALA A 432 22.01 -2.72 17.88
CA ALA A 432 23.27 -3.13 18.52
C ALA A 432 23.99 -4.28 17.79
N GLY A 433 23.38 -4.81 16.71
CA GLY A 433 23.88 -5.93 15.93
C GLY A 433 23.87 -7.29 16.66
N PHE A 434 24.21 -8.35 15.92
CA PHE A 434 24.23 -9.74 16.41
C PHE A 434 25.15 -9.97 17.62
N GLY A 435 26.14 -9.08 17.82
CA GLY A 435 27.10 -9.13 18.92
C GLY A 435 26.45 -9.00 20.30
N LEU A 436 25.49 -8.09 20.48
CA LEU A 436 24.78 -7.92 21.76
C LEU A 436 23.98 -9.17 22.13
N PHE A 437 23.28 -9.75 21.16
CA PHE A 437 22.50 -10.97 21.39
C PHE A 437 23.38 -12.16 21.79
N GLN A 438 24.51 -12.37 21.09
CA GLN A 438 25.49 -13.39 21.48
C GLN A 438 26.08 -13.13 22.87
N THR A 439 26.25 -11.86 23.21
CA THR A 439 26.81 -11.44 24.47
C THR A 439 25.84 -11.71 25.62
N MET A 440 24.58 -11.32 25.50
CA MET A 440 23.53 -11.69 26.46
C MET A 440 23.45 -13.21 26.64
N ARG A 441 23.54 -13.97 25.55
CA ARG A 441 23.53 -15.44 25.60
C ARG A 441 24.78 -16.02 26.27
N SER A 442 25.95 -15.39 26.07
CA SER A 442 27.20 -15.80 26.71
C SER A 442 27.17 -15.48 28.20
N TRP A 443 26.64 -14.31 28.57
CA TRP A 443 26.46 -13.89 29.95
C TRP A 443 25.48 -14.79 30.70
N ALA A 444 24.32 -15.09 30.11
CA ALA A 444 23.33 -16.02 30.68
C ALA A 444 23.88 -17.44 30.89
N ARG A 445 24.93 -17.83 30.16
CA ARG A 445 25.66 -19.10 30.32
C ARG A 445 26.83 -19.00 31.31
N GLY A 446 26.96 -17.90 32.04
CA GLY A 446 28.02 -17.69 33.04
C GLY A 446 29.40 -17.39 32.45
N LYS A 447 29.51 -17.04 31.16
CA LYS A 447 30.79 -16.65 30.56
C LYS A 447 31.10 -15.19 30.88
N SER A 448 32.38 -14.87 31.08
CA SER A 448 32.85 -13.50 31.25
C SER A 448 32.61 -12.68 29.97
N VAL A 449 32.04 -11.50 30.14
CA VAL A 449 31.72 -10.57 29.06
C VAL A 449 32.52 -9.27 29.25
N PRO A 450 33.11 -8.68 28.19
CA PRO A 450 33.73 -7.36 28.27
C PRO A 450 32.81 -6.30 28.89
N MET A 451 33.33 -5.46 29.80
CA MET A 451 32.52 -4.46 30.53
C MET A 451 31.76 -3.50 29.61
N ALA A 452 32.33 -3.15 28.45
CA ALA A 452 31.64 -2.33 27.45
C ALA A 452 30.34 -2.98 26.96
N LEU A 453 30.32 -4.30 26.80
CA LEU A 453 29.12 -5.04 26.43
C LEU A 453 28.18 -5.26 27.62
N VAL A 454 28.70 -5.34 28.85
CA VAL A 454 27.86 -5.32 30.06
C VAL A 454 27.11 -4.00 30.15
N ASN A 455 27.77 -2.87 29.91
CA ASN A 455 27.11 -1.55 29.86
C ASN A 455 26.07 -1.47 28.74
N LEU A 456 26.33 -2.10 27.59
CA LEU A 456 25.34 -2.23 26.50
C LEU A 456 24.13 -3.08 26.92
N VAL A 457 24.34 -4.17 27.66
CA VAL A 457 23.25 -5.00 28.21
C VAL A 457 22.50 -4.29 29.34
N LEU A 458 23.18 -3.47 30.14
CA LEU A 458 22.55 -2.65 31.18
C LEU A 458 21.74 -1.50 30.58
N ALA A 459 22.23 -0.88 29.50
CA ALA A 459 21.47 0.09 28.71
C ALA A 459 20.25 -0.59 28.06
N PHE A 460 20.41 -1.82 27.54
CA PHE A 460 19.32 -2.68 27.08
C PHE A 460 18.29 -2.98 28.19
N ALA A 461 18.74 -3.20 29.43
CA ALA A 461 17.86 -3.40 30.57
C ALA A 461 17.22 -2.09 31.07
N ALA A 462 17.77 -0.93 30.68
CA ALA A 462 17.30 0.39 31.07
C ALA A 462 16.23 0.97 30.13
N GLU A 463 16.22 0.58 28.84
CA GLU A 463 15.13 0.90 27.91
C GLU A 463 13.88 0.06 28.23
N ARG A 464 13.18 0.48 29.29
CA ARG A 464 11.91 -0.10 29.70
C ARG A 464 10.78 0.49 28.85
N PRO A 465 9.96 -0.35 28.17
CA PRO A 465 8.75 0.12 27.51
C PRO A 465 7.91 0.95 28.48
N SER A 466 7.22 1.98 27.99
CA SER A 466 6.36 2.84 28.84
C SER A 466 5.36 2.03 29.67
N LEU A 467 4.86 0.92 29.11
CA LEU A 467 3.95 0.01 29.79
C LEU A 467 4.59 -0.66 31.02
N LEU A 468 5.88 -1.03 30.94
CA LEU A 468 6.59 -1.59 32.10
C LEU A 468 6.79 -0.52 33.18
N GLN A 469 7.07 0.73 32.80
CA GLN A 469 7.18 1.84 33.74
C GLN A 469 5.85 2.13 34.42
N ALA A 470 4.74 2.09 33.66
CA ALA A 470 3.40 2.27 34.21
C ALA A 470 2.98 1.16 35.19
N LEU A 471 3.57 -0.03 35.08
CA LEU A 471 3.30 -1.20 35.92
C LEU A 471 4.36 -1.44 37.01
N GLU A 472 5.35 -0.54 37.15
CA GLU A 472 6.49 -0.75 38.03
C GLU A 472 6.05 -1.01 39.49
N GLY A 473 6.49 -2.15 40.05
CA GLY A 473 6.15 -2.59 41.41
C GLY A 473 4.84 -3.38 41.54
N ARG A 474 4.06 -3.51 40.45
CA ARG A 474 2.79 -4.27 40.41
C ARG A 474 2.79 -5.34 39.31
N GLU A 475 3.94 -5.67 38.76
CA GLU A 475 4.08 -6.66 37.68
C GLU A 475 3.63 -8.07 38.10
N TRP A 476 3.69 -8.35 39.41
CA TRP A 476 3.27 -9.62 40.01
C TRP A 476 1.74 -9.82 40.04
N GLU A 477 0.96 -8.75 39.84
CA GLU A 477 -0.51 -8.82 39.80
C GLU A 477 -1.05 -9.24 38.44
N LEU A 478 -0.21 -9.17 37.40
CA LEU A 478 -0.56 -9.69 36.09
C LEU A 478 -0.46 -11.22 36.08
N PRO A 479 -1.26 -11.91 35.25
CA PRO A 479 -1.04 -13.31 34.95
C PRO A 479 0.45 -13.55 34.67
N PRO A 480 1.03 -14.66 35.16
CA PRO A 480 2.41 -14.98 34.87
C PRO A 480 2.64 -14.82 33.37
N LEU A 481 3.66 -14.06 32.97
CA LEU A 481 3.96 -13.83 31.55
C LEU A 481 4.32 -15.13 30.80
N GLY A 482 4.19 -16.30 31.45
CA GLY A 482 4.61 -17.62 30.98
C GLY A 482 6.14 -17.70 30.96
N HIS A 483 6.68 -18.86 30.58
CA HIS A 483 8.07 -18.93 30.15
C HIS A 483 8.19 -18.32 28.74
N TRP A 484 7.74 -17.08 28.53
CA TRP A 484 7.72 -16.43 27.21
C TRP A 484 9.08 -16.37 26.53
N TRP A 485 10.18 -16.38 27.29
CA TRP A 485 11.52 -16.55 26.74
C TRP A 485 11.72 -17.95 26.15
N GLU A 486 11.23 -19.01 26.79
CA GLU A 486 11.24 -20.38 26.26
C GLU A 486 10.21 -20.59 25.17
N GLU A 487 9.06 -19.92 25.21
CA GLU A 487 7.99 -20.06 24.22
C GLU A 487 8.27 -19.29 22.94
N SER A 488 9.04 -18.18 23.02
CA SER A 488 9.67 -17.56 21.86
C SER A 488 10.78 -18.45 21.27
N GLU A 489 11.45 -19.24 22.11
CA GLU A 489 12.42 -20.27 21.69
C GLU A 489 11.72 -21.53 21.13
N ARG A 490 10.51 -21.87 21.61
CA ARG A 490 9.70 -23.01 21.16
C ARG A 490 8.76 -22.69 20.01
N ARG A 491 8.24 -21.48 19.80
CA ARG A 491 7.61 -21.11 18.50
C ARG A 491 8.65 -21.03 17.38
N ALA A 492 9.94 -21.01 17.74
CA ALA A 492 11.04 -21.32 16.82
C ALA A 492 11.31 -22.84 16.66
N GLN A 493 10.47 -23.72 17.25
CA GLN A 493 10.51 -25.19 17.19
C GLN A 493 9.09 -25.79 16.97
N PRO A 494 8.77 -26.39 15.81
CA PRO A 494 7.38 -26.70 15.47
C PRO A 494 6.80 -27.90 16.26
N VAL A 495 5.52 -27.77 16.66
CA VAL A 495 4.64 -28.81 17.25
C VAL A 495 3.74 -29.36 16.14
N VAL A 496 3.58 -30.68 16.08
CA VAL A 496 2.83 -31.42 15.05
C VAL A 496 1.46 -31.83 15.57
N GLU A 497 0.38 -31.50 14.87
CA GLU A 497 -0.95 -32.13 14.97
C GLU A 497 -1.31 -32.74 13.59
N ASP A 498 -1.76 -33.99 13.58
CA ASP A 498 -2.11 -34.77 12.38
C ASP A 498 -3.51 -34.43 11.83
N PRO A 499 -3.68 -34.33 10.50
CA PRO A 499 -4.97 -34.57 9.84
C PRO A 499 -4.98 -35.89 9.03
N GLU A 500 -6.10 -36.61 9.15
CA GLU A 500 -6.46 -37.83 8.40
C GLU A 500 -6.41 -37.67 6.86
N PRO A 501 -6.19 -38.76 6.09
CA PRO A 501 -6.07 -38.70 4.63
C PRO A 501 -7.42 -38.83 3.92
N HIS A 502 -7.67 -37.98 2.93
CA HIS A 502 -8.75 -38.14 1.95
C HIS A 502 -8.33 -38.98 0.75
N ALA A 503 -9.27 -39.83 0.35
CA ALA A 503 -9.15 -40.90 -0.62
C ALA A 503 -9.10 -40.44 -2.09
N GLN A 504 -8.60 -41.37 -2.89
CA GLN A 504 -8.32 -41.34 -4.31
C GLN A 504 -9.52 -40.94 -5.18
N ALA A 505 -9.22 -40.19 -6.24
CA ALA A 505 -10.14 -39.86 -7.32
C ALA A 505 -10.31 -41.07 -8.28
N GLU A 506 -11.53 -41.60 -8.36
CA GLU A 506 -11.95 -42.48 -9.45
C GLU A 506 -12.56 -41.66 -10.60
N SER A 507 -12.08 -41.96 -11.80
CA SER A 507 -12.61 -41.54 -13.09
C SER A 507 -13.91 -42.28 -13.38
N LEU A 508 -14.98 -41.60 -13.84
CA LEU A 508 -16.03 -42.23 -14.66
C LEU A 508 -16.82 -41.19 -15.48
N GLY A 509 -16.74 -41.33 -16.81
CA GLY A 509 -17.92 -41.59 -17.63
C GLY A 509 -18.90 -40.46 -17.95
N VAL A 510 -18.79 -39.93 -19.17
CA VAL A 510 -19.84 -39.22 -19.90
C VAL A 510 -21.03 -40.15 -20.18
N ALA A 511 -22.25 -39.76 -19.78
CA ALA A 511 -23.48 -40.23 -20.40
C ALA A 511 -24.62 -39.21 -20.28
N GLU A 512 -25.18 -38.92 -21.44
CA GLU A 512 -26.32 -38.07 -21.78
C GLU A 512 -27.66 -38.76 -21.44
N ARG A 513 -28.62 -38.05 -20.79
CA ARG A 513 -30.05 -38.01 -21.17
C ARG A 513 -30.91 -37.12 -20.25
N GLN A 514 -31.92 -36.55 -20.92
CA GLN A 514 -32.96 -35.60 -20.49
C GLN A 514 -34.15 -36.26 -19.73
N PRO A 515 -35.19 -35.49 -19.29
CA PRO A 515 -35.86 -35.62 -17.99
C PRO A 515 -37.28 -36.21 -18.01
N ALA A 516 -37.75 -36.65 -16.84
CA ALA A 516 -39.14 -36.67 -16.31
C ALA A 516 -39.03 -37.17 -14.85
N GLY A 517 -39.65 -36.61 -13.83
CA GLY A 517 -41.08 -36.44 -13.60
C GLY A 517 -41.33 -36.45 -12.08
N ALA A 518 -42.45 -35.86 -11.68
CA ALA A 518 -42.87 -35.59 -10.31
C ALA A 518 -43.23 -36.84 -9.46
N GLY A 519 -43.19 -36.69 -8.13
CA GLY A 519 -44.06 -37.48 -7.23
C GLY A 519 -43.53 -37.83 -5.84
N THR A 520 -44.08 -37.15 -4.83
CA THR A 520 -44.62 -37.67 -3.54
C THR A 520 -43.79 -38.54 -2.58
N ALA A 521 -43.55 -37.94 -1.39
CA ALA A 521 -43.99 -38.34 -0.04
C ALA A 521 -43.55 -39.66 0.65
N ALA A 522 -43.12 -39.45 1.90
CA ALA A 522 -43.39 -40.21 3.14
C ALA A 522 -42.33 -41.20 3.68
N SER A 523 -41.91 -40.89 4.92
CA SER A 523 -41.64 -41.76 6.08
C SER A 523 -40.61 -42.89 6.00
N SER A 524 -39.62 -42.87 6.91
CA SER A 524 -39.60 -43.81 8.05
C SER A 524 -38.41 -43.57 8.99
N SER A 525 -38.77 -43.59 10.28
CA SER A 525 -37.99 -43.85 11.50
C SER A 525 -37.08 -45.09 11.42
N ASN A 526 -35.89 -45.03 12.05
CA ASN A 526 -35.55 -45.89 13.22
C ASN A 526 -34.16 -45.61 13.86
N ASP A 527 -34.24 -45.51 15.18
CA ASP A 527 -33.35 -45.77 16.33
C ASP A 527 -31.91 -46.36 16.23
N MET A 528 -31.09 -45.77 17.11
CA MET A 528 -30.14 -46.32 18.10
C MET A 528 -29.31 -47.59 17.79
N GLN A 529 -27.97 -47.49 17.91
CA GLN A 529 -27.21 -48.16 18.99
C GLN A 529 -25.73 -47.76 19.04
N ALA A 530 -25.15 -47.91 20.23
CA ALA A 530 -23.89 -47.35 20.69
C ALA A 530 -22.73 -48.38 20.74
N GLN A 531 -21.52 -47.82 20.94
CA GLN A 531 -20.41 -48.32 21.78
C GLN A 531 -19.35 -49.25 21.11
N PRO A 532 -18.12 -49.31 21.70
CA PRO A 532 -16.85 -48.98 21.04
C PRO A 532 -15.87 -50.17 21.01
N ASP A 533 -14.70 -50.03 20.38
CA ASP A 533 -13.50 -50.69 20.91
C ASP A 533 -12.20 -50.07 20.38
N GLY A 534 -11.18 -50.08 21.24
CA GLY A 534 -9.85 -49.55 20.97
C GLY A 534 -8.90 -50.61 20.44
N THR A 535 -7.80 -50.18 19.84
CA THR A 535 -6.57 -50.99 19.74
C THR A 535 -5.37 -50.09 19.47
N SER A 536 -4.33 -50.32 20.25
CA SER A 536 -3.06 -49.60 20.28
C SER A 536 -1.98 -50.56 19.78
N GLU A 537 -1.34 -50.27 18.65
CA GLU A 537 -0.02 -50.82 18.26
C GLU A 537 0.71 -49.72 17.46
N LYS A 538 1.74 -49.07 18.02
CA LYS A 538 3.18 -49.39 17.86
C LYS A 538 3.59 -49.54 16.38
N GLU A 539 4.19 -48.49 15.81
CA GLU A 539 5.33 -48.68 14.91
C GLU A 539 6.21 -47.42 14.84
N SER A 540 7.48 -47.62 15.20
CA SER A 540 8.53 -46.64 15.23
C SER A 540 9.38 -46.76 13.96
N GLY A 541 9.62 -45.63 13.30
CA GLY A 541 10.88 -45.41 12.59
C GLY A 541 10.79 -45.14 11.09
N SER A 542 10.69 -43.85 10.72
CA SER A 542 11.42 -43.30 9.56
C SER A 542 11.51 -41.75 9.52
N ASP A 543 11.50 -41.03 10.66
CA ASP A 543 11.34 -39.55 10.70
C ASP A 543 12.61 -38.69 10.51
N GLN A 544 13.78 -39.30 10.29
CA GLN A 544 15.02 -38.50 10.23
C GLN A 544 15.21 -37.75 8.90
N ASP A 545 14.64 -38.23 7.80
CA ASP A 545 14.87 -37.61 6.48
C ASP A 545 13.91 -36.43 6.20
N THR A 546 12.67 -36.46 6.68
CA THR A 546 11.67 -35.39 6.46
C THR A 546 11.93 -34.15 7.31
N THR A 547 12.52 -34.32 8.49
CA THR A 547 12.90 -33.21 9.40
C THR A 547 13.99 -32.33 8.79
N ASN A 548 14.84 -32.91 7.93
CA ASN A 548 15.93 -32.19 7.27
C ASN A 548 15.41 -31.34 6.10
N ASP A 549 14.36 -31.79 5.42
CA ASP A 549 13.75 -31.08 4.29
C ASP A 549 12.98 -29.82 4.73
N LEU A 550 12.27 -29.89 5.86
CA LEU A 550 11.55 -28.73 6.41
C LEU A 550 12.48 -27.64 6.98
N LEU A 551 13.57 -28.04 7.64
CA LEU A 551 14.61 -27.11 8.12
C LEU A 551 15.36 -26.46 6.96
N THR A 552 15.46 -27.16 5.82
CA THR A 552 15.97 -26.62 4.56
C THR A 552 14.98 -25.59 3.99
N ALA A 553 13.68 -25.91 3.93
CA ALA A 553 12.65 -25.00 3.44
C ALA A 553 12.52 -23.69 4.26
N LEU A 554 12.61 -23.74 5.60
CA LEU A 554 12.54 -22.56 6.46
C LEU A 554 13.82 -21.70 6.43
N ARG A 555 15.00 -22.30 6.21
CA ARG A 555 16.22 -21.53 5.92
C ARG A 555 16.12 -20.83 4.58
N ASN A 556 15.50 -21.45 3.59
CA ASN A 556 15.28 -20.87 2.27
C ASN A 556 14.26 -19.70 2.36
N SER A 557 13.16 -19.86 3.10
CA SER A 557 12.11 -18.82 3.24
C SER A 557 12.55 -17.51 3.91
N LYS A 558 13.55 -17.52 4.80
CA LYS A 558 14.08 -16.30 5.45
C LYS A 558 15.28 -15.66 4.74
N SER A 559 15.81 -16.30 3.70
CA SER A 559 16.98 -15.81 2.96
C SER A 559 16.62 -15.21 1.59
N ASP A 560 15.35 -15.26 1.20
CA ASP A 560 14.89 -14.74 -0.08
C ASP A 560 14.38 -13.30 0.04
N ASN A 561 15.23 -12.34 -0.34
CA ASN A 561 14.77 -11.00 -0.68
C ASN A 561 13.72 -11.10 -1.78
N PRO A 562 12.71 -10.22 -1.88
CA PRO A 562 11.82 -10.24 -3.04
C PRO A 562 12.63 -10.04 -4.33
N PRO A 563 12.23 -10.65 -5.46
CA PRO A 563 12.85 -10.36 -6.75
C PRO A 563 12.70 -8.88 -7.11
N LEU A 564 13.64 -8.36 -7.90
CA LEU A 564 13.65 -6.97 -8.37
C LEU A 564 12.42 -6.65 -9.25
N SER A 565 11.85 -7.67 -9.88
CA SER A 565 10.71 -7.57 -10.79
C SER A 565 9.83 -8.82 -10.70
N GLY A 566 8.59 -8.71 -11.18
CA GLY A 566 7.57 -9.78 -11.06
C GLY A 566 7.89 -11.07 -11.84
N ASP A 567 8.82 -11.01 -12.79
CA ASP A 567 9.37 -12.15 -13.53
C ASP A 567 10.48 -12.91 -12.75
N GLY A 568 10.83 -12.45 -11.56
CA GLY A 568 11.75 -13.16 -10.68
C GLY A 568 13.22 -12.79 -10.87
N VAL A 569 13.56 -11.62 -11.42
CA VAL A 569 14.97 -11.17 -11.55
C VAL A 569 15.59 -10.93 -10.18
N VAL A 570 16.81 -11.42 -9.97
CA VAL A 570 17.55 -11.27 -8.71
C VAL A 570 19.01 -10.95 -8.95
N ILE A 571 19.66 -10.34 -7.95
CA ILE A 571 21.10 -10.11 -7.94
C ILE A 571 21.75 -11.22 -7.12
N PHE A 572 22.67 -11.94 -7.73
CA PHE A 572 23.56 -12.86 -7.04
C PHE A 572 24.94 -12.25 -6.85
N ARG A 573 25.59 -12.53 -5.74
CA ARG A 573 26.97 -12.21 -5.43
C ARG A 573 27.80 -13.47 -5.33
N LEU A 574 28.89 -13.50 -6.08
CA LEU A 574 29.89 -14.55 -6.01
C LEU A 574 30.79 -14.32 -4.79
N THR A 575 30.76 -15.27 -3.85
CA THR A 575 31.61 -15.22 -2.66
C THR A 575 32.93 -15.95 -2.90
N ARG A 576 34.03 -15.26 -2.63
CA ARG A 576 35.43 -15.71 -2.81
C ARG A 576 35.77 -16.05 -4.28
N LYS A 577 37.00 -15.77 -4.69
CA LYS A 577 37.53 -16.16 -6.02
C LYS A 577 36.66 -15.74 -7.21
N ALA A 578 35.81 -14.72 -7.03
CA ALA A 578 34.94 -14.21 -8.08
C ALA A 578 35.72 -13.75 -9.33
N HIS A 579 37.00 -13.39 -9.20
CA HIS A 579 37.88 -12.96 -10.29
C HIS A 579 38.83 -14.06 -10.81
N ALA A 580 38.68 -15.31 -10.37
CA ALA A 580 39.49 -16.40 -10.89
C ALA A 580 39.20 -16.64 -12.38
N GLU A 581 40.23 -16.89 -13.17
CA GLU A 581 40.10 -17.07 -14.63
C GLU A 581 39.21 -18.27 -14.97
N GLU A 582 39.27 -19.32 -14.15
CA GLU A 582 38.45 -20.52 -14.30
C GLU A 582 36.96 -20.19 -14.12
N VAL A 583 36.61 -19.31 -13.17
CA VAL A 583 35.23 -18.85 -12.98
C VAL A 583 34.76 -18.03 -14.20
N ASN A 584 35.65 -17.22 -14.79
CA ASN A 584 35.34 -16.49 -16.02
C ASN A 584 35.14 -17.43 -17.20
N ALA A 585 35.97 -18.47 -17.33
CA ALA A 585 35.86 -19.45 -18.39
C ALA A 585 34.48 -20.14 -18.36
N VAL A 586 34.00 -20.52 -17.17
CA VAL A 586 32.66 -21.14 -17.02
C VAL A 586 31.53 -20.14 -17.29
N LEU A 587 31.63 -18.91 -16.77
CA LEU A 587 30.58 -17.90 -16.94
C LEU A 587 30.41 -17.44 -18.39
N PHE A 588 31.50 -17.37 -19.15
CA PHE A 588 31.54 -16.80 -20.50
C PHE A 588 31.67 -17.84 -21.62
N ASP A 589 31.71 -19.13 -21.30
CA ASP A 589 31.58 -20.19 -22.30
C ASP A 589 30.13 -20.28 -22.78
N ALA A 590 29.85 -19.67 -23.94
CA ALA A 590 28.55 -19.71 -24.57
C ALA A 590 28.10 -21.14 -24.91
N THR A 591 29.02 -22.09 -25.10
CA THR A 591 28.65 -23.48 -25.44
C THR A 591 28.58 -24.40 -24.23
N GLY A 592 28.91 -23.89 -23.05
CA GLY A 592 29.02 -24.66 -21.82
C GLY A 592 27.68 -24.91 -21.10
N PRO A 593 27.73 -25.33 -19.83
CA PRO A 593 26.55 -25.63 -19.02
C PRO A 593 25.57 -24.46 -18.88
N LEU A 594 26.04 -23.22 -19.03
CA LEU A 594 25.23 -22.00 -18.96
C LEU A 594 24.67 -21.55 -20.31
N TRP A 595 24.79 -22.36 -21.37
CA TRP A 595 24.25 -22.07 -22.70
C TRP A 595 22.79 -21.58 -22.70
N PRO A 596 21.84 -22.17 -21.91
CA PRO A 596 20.47 -21.68 -21.88
C PRO A 596 20.34 -20.21 -21.47
N LEU A 597 21.21 -19.75 -20.55
CA LEU A 597 21.22 -18.36 -20.08
C LEU A 597 21.83 -17.42 -21.11
N HIS A 598 22.93 -17.85 -21.75
CA HIS A 598 23.55 -17.11 -22.85
C HIS A 598 22.57 -16.93 -24.01
N ARG A 599 21.91 -18.02 -24.42
CA ARG A 599 20.92 -18.02 -25.49
C ARG A 599 19.80 -17.01 -25.23
N ARG A 600 19.27 -16.97 -24.01
CA ARG A 600 18.21 -16.02 -23.61
C ARG A 600 18.61 -14.56 -23.85
N VAL A 601 19.85 -14.21 -23.50
CA VAL A 601 20.38 -12.84 -23.61
C VAL A 601 20.73 -12.51 -25.06
N LEU A 602 21.35 -13.44 -25.77
CA LEU A 602 21.77 -13.28 -27.17
C LEU A 602 20.56 -13.23 -28.13
N GLU A 603 19.51 -14.04 -27.91
CA GLU A 603 18.27 -13.99 -28.71
C GLU A 603 17.54 -12.65 -28.57
N ALA A 604 17.72 -11.96 -27.44
CA ALA A 604 17.22 -10.60 -27.22
C ALA A 604 18.15 -9.49 -27.76
N GLY A 605 19.24 -9.85 -28.45
CA GLY A 605 20.21 -8.89 -29.00
C GLY A 605 21.06 -8.20 -27.93
N CYS A 606 21.15 -8.76 -26.73
CA CYS A 606 21.97 -8.24 -25.64
C CYS A 606 23.28 -9.02 -25.49
N GLU A 607 24.27 -8.43 -24.82
CA GLU A 607 25.52 -9.09 -24.47
C GLU A 607 25.47 -9.61 -23.02
N VAL A 608 26.09 -10.76 -22.73
CA VAL A 608 26.16 -11.32 -21.37
C VAL A 608 27.13 -10.54 -20.48
N ALA A 609 28.21 -9.99 -21.03
CA ALA A 609 29.21 -9.25 -20.28
C ALA A 609 29.59 -7.94 -20.97
N PRO A 610 28.62 -7.02 -21.15
CA PRO A 610 28.90 -5.79 -21.85
C PRO A 610 29.93 -4.95 -21.07
N GLU A 611 30.83 -4.30 -21.78
CA GLU A 611 31.93 -3.53 -21.19
C GLU A 611 31.43 -2.40 -20.26
N TRP A 612 30.27 -1.82 -20.58
CA TRP A 612 29.64 -0.74 -19.81
C TRP A 612 29.01 -1.19 -18.49
N SER A 613 28.78 -2.49 -18.28
CA SER A 613 28.09 -2.97 -17.08
C SER A 613 29.03 -3.00 -15.87
N PRO A 614 28.65 -2.48 -14.69
CA PRO A 614 29.43 -2.66 -13.46
C PRO A 614 29.37 -4.11 -12.94
N ILE A 615 28.36 -4.88 -13.35
CA ILE A 615 28.14 -6.28 -12.96
C ILE A 615 29.06 -7.20 -13.77
N LYS A 616 29.36 -8.41 -13.24
CA LYS A 616 30.22 -9.39 -13.89
C LYS A 616 29.56 -10.03 -15.12
N ALA A 617 28.30 -10.44 -15.01
CA ALA A 617 27.51 -11.02 -16.10
C ALA A 617 26.01 -10.72 -15.93
N LEU A 618 25.31 -10.58 -17.05
CA LEU A 618 23.87 -10.39 -17.18
C LEU A 618 23.29 -11.61 -17.89
N PHE A 619 22.46 -12.38 -17.19
CA PHE A 619 21.74 -13.57 -17.70
C PHE A 619 20.24 -13.29 -17.93
N VAL A 620 19.88 -12.00 -17.93
CA VAL A 620 18.55 -11.48 -18.29
C VAL A 620 18.78 -10.33 -19.28
N PRO A 621 17.98 -10.22 -20.36
CA PRO A 621 18.06 -9.09 -21.28
C PRO A 621 17.82 -7.77 -20.54
N LEU A 622 18.84 -6.92 -20.49
CA LEU A 622 18.76 -5.65 -19.78
C LEU A 622 19.55 -4.58 -20.53
N THR A 623 18.97 -3.40 -20.67
CA THR A 623 19.60 -2.25 -21.33
C THR A 623 20.50 -1.46 -20.36
N GLN A 624 21.44 -0.68 -20.89
CA GLN A 624 22.30 0.18 -20.07
C GLN A 624 21.52 1.15 -19.17
N PRO A 625 20.47 1.87 -19.64
CA PRO A 625 19.69 2.75 -18.79
C PRO A 625 19.05 2.03 -17.60
N GLN A 626 18.47 0.85 -17.81
CA GLN A 626 17.83 0.07 -16.73
C GLN A 626 18.84 -0.35 -15.66
N LEU A 627 20.07 -0.73 -16.05
CA LEU A 627 21.10 -1.07 -15.08
C LEU A 627 21.63 0.16 -14.33
N GLN A 628 21.69 1.31 -15.00
CA GLN A 628 22.06 2.58 -14.37
C GLN A 628 21.00 3.04 -13.38
N GLU A 629 19.71 2.90 -13.68
CA GLU A 629 18.62 3.16 -12.74
C GLU A 629 18.74 2.28 -11.48
N LEU A 630 19.04 0.98 -11.66
CA LEU A 630 19.27 0.07 -10.54
C LEU A 630 20.48 0.48 -9.70
N ALA A 631 21.56 0.97 -10.34
CA ALA A 631 22.76 1.46 -9.65
C ALA A 631 22.54 2.80 -8.95
N GLN A 632 21.74 3.70 -9.53
CA GLN A 632 21.46 5.05 -9.01
C GLN A 632 20.60 5.04 -7.75
N GLY A 633 19.80 3.98 -7.55
CA GLY A 633 18.96 3.86 -6.36
C GLY A 633 19.74 3.77 -5.04
N ASN A 634 21.07 3.61 -5.04
CA ASN A 634 21.92 3.31 -3.87
C ASN A 634 21.50 2.07 -3.05
N ILE A 635 20.48 1.33 -3.50
CA ILE A 635 19.97 0.13 -2.83
C ILE A 635 21.00 -1.01 -2.89
N TYR A 636 21.80 -1.10 -3.96
CA TYR A 636 22.78 -2.17 -4.15
C TYR A 636 24.15 -1.62 -4.58
N GLU A 637 25.22 -2.09 -3.96
CA GLU A 637 26.58 -1.84 -4.43
C GLU A 637 26.95 -2.82 -5.56
N LEU A 638 26.57 -2.47 -6.79
CA LEU A 638 26.87 -3.30 -7.96
C LEU A 638 28.36 -3.29 -8.28
N GLY A 639 28.87 -4.43 -8.76
CA GLY A 639 30.31 -4.60 -9.02
C GLY A 639 30.64 -5.92 -9.70
N LYS A 640 31.91 -6.10 -10.10
CA LYS A 640 32.40 -7.26 -10.89
C LYS A 640 32.45 -8.61 -10.13
N VAL A 641 31.71 -8.69 -9.03
CA VAL A 641 31.43 -9.90 -8.24
C VAL A 641 29.95 -10.29 -8.30
N HIS A 642 29.11 -9.45 -8.89
CA HIS A 642 27.66 -9.67 -8.99
C HIS A 642 27.28 -10.31 -10.32
N LEU A 643 26.17 -11.03 -10.33
CA LEU A 643 25.50 -11.61 -11.50
C LEU A 643 24.03 -11.21 -11.43
N LEU A 644 23.42 -10.88 -12.56
CA LEU A 644 21.98 -10.63 -12.66
C LEU A 644 21.33 -11.79 -13.41
N ALA A 645 20.41 -12.52 -12.78
CA ALA A 645 19.76 -13.71 -13.35
C ALA A 645 18.34 -13.87 -12.81
N LEU A 646 17.54 -14.79 -13.34
CA LEU A 646 16.26 -15.15 -12.72
C LEU A 646 16.50 -15.99 -11.47
N GLN A 647 15.56 -15.95 -10.52
CA GLN A 647 15.60 -16.78 -9.32
C GLN A 647 15.65 -18.28 -9.68
N SER A 648 14.96 -18.68 -10.76
CA SER A 648 14.98 -20.04 -11.29
C SER A 648 16.33 -20.47 -11.87
N ASP A 649 17.24 -19.54 -12.17
CA ASP A 649 18.56 -19.85 -12.75
C ASP A 649 19.61 -20.21 -11.66
N ALA A 650 19.26 -20.10 -10.37
CA ALA A 650 20.19 -20.32 -9.25
C ALA A 650 20.80 -21.73 -9.23
N GLU A 651 19.98 -22.74 -9.53
CA GLU A 651 20.39 -24.15 -9.55
C GLU A 651 21.37 -24.41 -10.68
N LEU A 652 21.05 -23.94 -11.89
CA LEU A 652 21.91 -24.08 -13.08
C LEU A 652 23.28 -23.42 -12.89
N LEU A 653 23.32 -22.21 -12.30
CA LEU A 653 24.57 -21.53 -11.95
C LEU A 653 25.40 -22.34 -10.94
N THR A 654 24.74 -22.91 -9.94
CA THR A 654 25.40 -23.71 -8.90
C THR A 654 25.93 -25.03 -9.46
N GLU A 655 25.18 -25.69 -10.34
CA GLU A 655 25.58 -26.92 -11.03
C GLU A 655 26.77 -26.69 -11.96
N ALA A 656 26.75 -25.62 -12.76
CA ALA A 656 27.87 -25.25 -13.63
C ALA A 656 29.16 -25.05 -12.81
N PHE A 657 29.10 -24.32 -11.69
CA PHE A 657 30.27 -24.16 -10.81
C PHE A 657 30.66 -25.45 -10.10
N ASN A 658 29.72 -26.36 -9.86
CA ASN A 658 30.00 -27.64 -9.22
C ASN A 658 30.64 -28.66 -10.16
N GLY A 659 30.25 -28.67 -11.43
CA GLY A 659 30.74 -29.59 -12.46
C GLY A 659 32.10 -29.18 -13.03
N GLU A 660 32.27 -27.90 -13.38
CA GLU A 660 33.45 -27.43 -14.13
C GLU A 660 34.60 -26.96 -13.24
N LEU A 661 34.32 -26.55 -11.98
CA LEU A 661 35.34 -25.96 -11.11
C LEU A 661 35.78 -26.89 -9.97
N GLN A 662 37.10 -26.92 -9.76
CA GLN A 662 37.69 -27.53 -8.58
C GLN A 662 37.20 -26.85 -7.29
N ARG A 663 37.02 -27.65 -6.22
CA ARG A 663 36.46 -27.20 -4.94
C ARG A 663 37.20 -26.02 -4.30
N SER A 664 38.49 -25.83 -4.60
CA SER A 664 39.33 -24.74 -4.10
C SER A 664 39.09 -23.39 -4.78
N VAL A 665 38.60 -23.39 -6.02
CA VAL A 665 38.36 -22.19 -6.83
C VAL A 665 36.86 -21.87 -6.94
N ARG A 666 36.00 -22.83 -6.61
CA ARG A 666 34.54 -22.72 -6.65
C ARG A 666 34.01 -21.55 -5.81
N PRO A 667 33.39 -20.53 -6.42
CA PRO A 667 32.70 -19.48 -5.70
C PRO A 667 31.38 -20.03 -5.13
N LYS A 668 30.90 -19.48 -4.01
CA LYS A 668 29.50 -19.72 -3.60
C LYS A 668 28.61 -18.59 -4.09
N LEU A 669 27.47 -18.95 -4.63
CA LEU A 669 26.43 -18.01 -5.02
C LEU A 669 25.62 -17.59 -3.77
N ARG A 670 25.47 -16.28 -3.54
CA ARG A 670 24.58 -15.73 -2.52
C ARG A 670 23.64 -14.71 -3.16
N ARG A 671 22.38 -14.64 -2.73
CA ARG A 671 21.48 -13.57 -3.15
C ARG A 671 21.85 -12.29 -2.41
N GLU A 672 21.95 -11.16 -3.12
CA GLU A 672 22.31 -9.88 -2.51
C GLU A 672 21.09 -9.26 -1.83
N THR A 673 21.29 -8.72 -0.62
CA THR A 673 20.27 -7.99 0.16
C THR A 673 20.39 -6.49 -0.09
N PRO A 674 19.26 -5.77 -0.26
CA PRO A 674 19.25 -4.31 -0.25
C PRO A 674 20.04 -3.75 0.93
N ARG A 675 20.90 -2.74 0.70
CA ARG A 675 21.38 -1.90 1.78
C ARG A 675 20.19 -1.11 2.34
N ARG A 676 20.09 -1.05 3.67
CA ARG A 676 19.18 -0.13 4.35
C ARG A 676 20.01 1.09 4.72
N ASP A 677 19.60 2.28 4.26
CA ASP A 677 20.32 3.54 4.48
C ASP A 677 20.35 3.98 5.96
N ASP A 678 19.76 3.20 6.86
CA ASP A 678 19.64 3.50 8.29
C ASP A 678 20.95 3.35 9.09
N GLU A 679 22.06 2.91 8.48
CA GLU A 679 23.31 2.57 9.20
C GLU A 679 24.47 3.57 9.05
N GLU A 680 24.40 4.58 8.18
CA GLU A 680 25.58 5.44 7.86
C GLU A 680 25.62 6.84 8.50
N GLU A 681 24.59 7.29 9.22
CA GLU A 681 24.61 8.59 9.94
C GLU A 681 25.23 8.52 11.36
N GLY A 682 25.67 7.34 11.82
CA GLY A 682 26.03 7.09 13.22
C GLY A 682 27.51 6.90 13.56
N ALA A 683 28.46 7.23 12.69
CA ALA A 683 29.90 7.10 13.01
C ALA A 683 30.80 8.04 12.17
N ARG A 684 30.74 9.34 12.43
CA ARG A 684 31.90 10.22 12.19
C ARG A 684 32.62 10.40 13.53
N ASP A 685 33.71 9.66 13.68
CA ASP A 685 34.65 9.79 14.77
C ASP A 685 35.11 11.24 14.91
N HIS A 686 34.74 11.88 16.03
CA HIS A 686 35.46 13.03 16.53
C HIS A 686 36.81 12.53 17.07
N GLU A 687 37.85 12.73 16.27
CA GLU A 687 39.23 12.62 16.71
C GLU A 687 39.45 13.57 17.91
N PRO A 688 39.96 13.09 19.05
CA PRO A 688 40.05 13.92 20.25
C PRO A 688 41.18 14.94 20.12
N LEU A 689 40.80 16.22 20.08
CA LEU A 689 41.69 17.35 20.28
C LEU A 689 42.31 17.26 21.68
N LEU A 690 43.58 16.82 21.73
CA LEU A 690 44.42 16.90 22.91
C LEU A 690 44.63 18.38 23.28
N VAL A 691 43.89 18.83 24.29
CA VAL A 691 44.19 20.06 25.01
C VAL A 691 45.44 19.81 25.84
N MET A 692 46.57 20.33 25.36
CA MET A 692 47.76 20.54 26.19
C MET A 692 47.80 22.00 26.63
N GLU A 693 47.49 22.24 27.90
CA GLU A 693 47.85 23.48 28.58
C GLU A 693 49.31 23.40 29.07
N GLY A 694 50.08 24.43 28.74
CA GLY A 694 51.18 24.93 29.58
C GLY A 694 52.61 24.70 29.08
N GLY A 695 53.29 25.79 28.68
CA GLY A 695 54.76 25.82 28.67
C GLY A 695 55.45 26.77 27.69
N ILE A 696 55.42 28.06 28.01
CA ILE A 696 56.47 29.11 27.88
C ILE A 696 57.69 28.87 26.93
N HIS A 697 57.97 29.92 26.14
CA HIS A 697 59.26 30.42 25.59
C HIS A 697 59.54 30.30 24.08
N ASP A 698 59.82 31.49 23.54
CA ASP A 698 60.66 31.87 22.40
C ASP A 698 60.10 31.76 20.97
N GLY A 699 60.16 32.91 20.29
CA GLY A 699 59.46 33.17 19.03
C GLY A 699 60.29 32.97 17.78
N VAL A 700 59.59 32.99 16.64
CA VAL A 700 60.15 33.22 15.30
C VAL A 700 59.08 33.95 14.46
N ARG A 701 59.46 35.09 13.88
CA ARG A 701 58.76 35.78 12.78
C ARG A 701 58.95 34.99 11.47
N THR A 702 57.98 35.00 10.56
CA THR A 702 57.96 35.81 9.30
C THR A 702 57.00 35.28 8.24
N ASP A 703 56.42 36.24 7.51
CA ASP A 703 56.03 36.30 6.09
C ASP A 703 55.23 35.17 5.44
N SER A 704 54.07 35.52 4.88
CA SER A 704 53.98 35.82 3.44
C SER A 704 52.57 36.28 3.06
N ASP A 705 52.42 37.59 2.92
CA ASP A 705 51.48 38.23 2.01
C ASP A 705 51.81 37.83 0.56
N LEU A 706 51.00 36.95 -0.04
CA LEU A 706 50.88 36.76 -1.49
C LEU A 706 49.40 36.38 -1.71
N GLY A 707 48.50 37.30 -2.08
CA GLY A 707 48.51 37.99 -3.37
C GLY A 707 47.66 37.20 -4.37
N TYR A 708 46.33 37.18 -4.20
CA TYR A 708 45.40 36.67 -5.22
C TYR A 708 45.06 37.79 -6.21
N PRO A 709 45.14 37.57 -7.54
CA PRO A 709 44.67 38.55 -8.51
C PRO A 709 43.16 38.41 -8.71
N VAL A 710 42.48 39.55 -8.62
CA VAL A 710 41.11 39.77 -9.07
C VAL A 710 41.12 39.92 -10.60
N TYR A 711 40.26 39.19 -11.29
CA TYR A 711 39.97 39.44 -12.69
C TYR A 711 38.61 40.15 -12.81
N GLU A 712 38.62 41.37 -13.33
CA GLU A 712 37.48 42.00 -13.98
C GLU A 712 37.78 42.11 -15.48
N ALA A 713 36.96 41.45 -16.31
CA ALA A 713 36.50 41.84 -17.64
C ALA A 713 35.44 40.84 -18.10
#